data_AF-A0A3A4WK31-F1
#
_entry.id   AF-A0A3A4WK31-F1
#
_cell.length_a   1.000
_cell.length_b   1.000
_cell.length_c   1.000
_cell.angle_alpha   90.00
_cell.angle_beta   90.00
_cell.angle_gamma   90.00
#
_symmetry.space_group_name_H-M   'P 1'
#
loop_
_entity.id
_entity.type
_entity.pdbx_description
1 polymer ?
#
loop_
_entity_poly.entity_id
_entity_poly.type
_entity_poly.pdbx_seq_one_letter_code
_entity_poly.pdbx_strand_id
1 'polypeptide(L)'
;MFMEKLVSRIEETSPEAGEPGEDETRPGAKENRSDGGLHLLESGPIDLLSREAFVLKNSRRFFEVFRNRRSQVRLEKVILRLGEVIRREEAFFNKNMGNLSTAQASIISQRIENLKDISWSLSREILDNVVKVKEFLGKAEAAAPFEAVRLFKLINATLNSLDRLEVRGRDSAGISIMFSLPENEFKRFTDELDRSGPQGLPEQWKERLNREVLVNRDIGLSEKNDTGVHLILTYKVAAEVGGLGDNIAFLRKELASDEILRRLACLSYESFTLSAHTRWASAGAITEPNCHPVDNGCSESRPFSKSKIHVCLNGDIDNYQELKHRFEENGSRIPCEITTDTKIIPLQIQTYIDLGYGIAEAFRLAVNDFDGSHAIAMLTDLAPGKLFLAQKGSGQAIFIGLAQDHYIPASEVYGFVEETPFYLKMDGEKTVDGKSGKIKGQIFILDPETDDALKGIQAVYYDGTPIGLKPQDIKWTGITSRDIDRQGFPHYFLKEISESPASVEKTLANRWKFSPNDRRLRVVQIDETVISPKLEEALRKDKIRRVFFIGQGTAGVAATACADIFKYHLDDPLLPVTAVKASEMSGSMLKNLDDTRSLEDTLVIAVSQSGTTTDTNRTVDMVRQRGAYTLAIVNRRDSDLTFKVDGVMYTSSGRDIEMSVASTKAFYSQIAAGALISLHIAGLKGRRSEEFISEEIRHLLMLPSGMQKVLAMQEKIAASAGRLAVSRLYWATVGSGPNKAAADEIRIKLSELCYKTISSDYIEDKKHIDLSSEPLILICAAGAGPTVIGDIIKDTAIFKAHKAATVIIADKGEDRFLPYADDLFHVPRTLPHLAPIFNTLVGHLWGYYAALAIHESSIFLSGFREELHKMLQAYARKGLNTYEVVLEKSFREKILTFYTELIRRRNEERLPGIIGLRPVSDLMLLLKYLAGRLPVSDFEIDFGRKGTAMDMLEILFECLGKSINALSRPVDAIKHQAKTVTVGTSRIDEKFDGAVFSTLAAHRIGLGRLTHQNVLVLKNLQGVISAVNGSILYRIEGLDLLGQPTEETKIAVVRKEGLLQSLSSRVEKSPMLRGTKRIIVCQGNVYIGKGLEDGRNILIVPVLSDDSAAPRNISRLLLLNVSFKEKAPLEAIVKALGGKYDHIKNIVHENNISWQDQILAPFPLEDLFGRSAEKIAESIMTIHGKPQEHKRVQAA
;
A
#
# COMPACT_ATOMS: atom_id res chain seq x y z
N MET A 1 35.61 21.47 13.31
CA MET A 1 36.74 21.79 14.21
C MET A 1 36.80 20.87 15.41
N PHE A 2 35.88 20.93 16.37
CA PHE A 2 35.94 20.01 17.54
C PHE A 2 35.84 18.53 17.12
N MET A 3 34.85 18.18 16.29
CA MET A 3 34.74 16.82 15.73
C MET A 3 35.96 16.41 14.88
N GLU A 4 36.56 17.32 14.11
CA GLU A 4 37.79 17.03 13.36
C GLU A 4 38.95 16.67 14.30
N LYS A 5 39.08 17.34 15.45
CA LYS A 5 40.07 16.99 16.48
C LYS A 5 39.78 15.64 17.12
N LEU A 6 38.50 15.31 17.37
CA LEU A 6 38.11 13.99 17.88
C LEU A 6 38.45 12.87 16.88
N VAL A 7 38.13 13.06 15.59
CA VAL A 7 38.49 12.09 14.54
C VAL A 7 40.01 11.99 14.41
N SER A 8 40.74 13.10 14.47
CA SER A 8 42.21 13.06 14.46
C SER A 8 42.77 12.29 15.65
N ARG A 9 42.20 12.41 16.84
CA ARG A 9 42.58 11.58 17.99
C ARG A 9 42.28 10.09 17.77
N ILE A 10 41.15 9.75 17.14
CA ILE A 10 40.83 8.35 16.79
C ILE A 10 41.83 7.83 15.74
N GLU A 11 42.26 8.66 14.79
CA GLU A 11 43.25 8.30 13.77
C GLU A 11 44.68 8.20 14.29
N GLU A 12 45.14 9.18 15.09
CA GLU A 12 46.47 9.19 15.73
C GLU A 12 46.68 8.01 16.67
N THR A 13 45.57 7.46 17.17
CA THR A 13 45.58 6.24 17.98
C THR A 13 45.46 4.97 17.15
N SER A 14 45.34 5.04 15.82
CA SER A 14 45.20 3.86 14.96
C SER A 14 46.47 3.55 14.17
N PRO A 15 46.82 2.27 13.92
CA PRO A 15 48.09 1.93 13.29
C PRO A 15 48.16 2.36 11.81
N GLU A 16 49.31 2.87 11.39
CA GLU A 16 49.73 2.90 9.99
C GLU A 16 49.97 1.46 9.52
N ALA A 17 49.41 1.09 8.37
CA ALA A 17 49.59 -0.22 7.78
C ALA A 17 51.04 -0.38 7.29
N GLY A 18 51.92 -0.94 8.12
CA GLY A 18 53.24 -1.40 7.70
C GLY A 18 53.16 -2.75 6.99
N GLU A 19 53.73 -2.84 5.78
CA GLU A 19 53.98 -4.10 5.08
C GLU A 19 54.83 -5.06 5.94
N PRO A 20 54.59 -6.38 5.89
CA PRO A 20 55.38 -7.33 6.64
C PRO A 20 56.75 -7.50 5.98
N GLY A 21 57.78 -6.91 6.59
CA GLY A 21 59.18 -7.19 6.25
C GLY A 21 59.58 -8.59 6.75
N GLU A 22 60.12 -9.40 5.84
CA GLU A 22 60.84 -10.64 6.12
C GLU A 22 62.10 -10.34 6.96
N ASP A 23 62.12 -10.69 8.24
CA ASP A 23 63.34 -11.18 8.91
C ASP A 23 63.03 -11.76 10.31
N GLU A 24 62.76 -13.06 10.37
CA GLU A 24 62.82 -13.83 11.62
C GLU A 24 64.23 -14.36 11.83
N THR A 25 65.12 -13.62 12.50
CA THR A 25 66.24 -14.21 13.28
C THR A 25 66.84 -13.21 14.29
N ARG A 26 66.45 -13.29 15.57
CA ARG A 26 67.31 -13.09 16.78
C ARG A 26 66.49 -13.09 18.08
N PRO A 27 66.80 -13.95 19.07
CA PRO A 27 66.15 -13.93 20.37
C PRO A 27 66.93 -13.03 21.34
N GLY A 28 66.26 -12.05 21.93
CA GLY A 28 66.77 -11.29 23.08
C GLY A 28 66.46 -9.79 23.03
N ALA A 29 65.75 -9.32 24.06
CA ALA A 29 65.46 -7.93 24.39
C ALA A 29 64.40 -7.21 23.53
N LYS A 30 63.11 -7.41 23.89
CA LYS A 30 62.01 -6.43 23.75
C LYS A 30 60.77 -6.91 24.51
N GLU A 31 60.84 -6.93 25.84
CA GLU A 31 59.63 -6.72 26.65
C GLU A 31 59.34 -5.20 26.64
N ASN A 32 58.07 -4.82 26.44
CA ASN A 32 57.51 -3.44 26.38
C ASN A 32 57.25 -2.74 25.03
N ARG A 33 57.15 -3.44 23.89
CA ARG A 33 56.43 -2.90 22.71
C ARG A 33 55.74 -4.01 21.91
N SER A 34 54.57 -4.47 22.37
CA SER A 34 53.74 -5.42 21.61
C SER A 34 52.22 -5.29 21.83
N ASP A 35 51.71 -4.12 22.22
CA ASP A 35 50.26 -3.84 22.19
C ASP A 35 49.91 -2.94 20.99
N GLY A 36 50.18 -3.45 19.79
CA GLY A 36 49.68 -2.84 18.55
C GLY A 36 48.31 -3.40 18.22
N GLY A 37 47.23 -2.62 18.43
CA GLY A 37 45.90 -2.94 17.86
C GLY A 37 44.68 -2.91 18.79
N LEU A 38 44.78 -2.50 20.06
CA LEU A 38 43.64 -2.51 21.00
C LEU A 38 43.04 -1.11 21.27
N HIS A 39 42.95 -0.25 20.25
CA HIS A 39 42.66 1.19 20.40
C HIS A 39 41.17 1.53 20.54
N LEU A 40 40.30 0.71 19.96
CA LEU A 40 38.86 0.72 20.24
C LEU A 40 38.54 0.15 21.65
N LEU A 41 39.45 0.23 22.63
CA LEU A 41 39.14 -0.01 24.05
C LEU A 41 38.94 1.29 24.86
N GLU A 42 39.36 2.47 24.40
CA GLU A 42 39.11 3.76 25.08
C GLU A 42 37.80 4.45 24.60
N SER A 43 36.80 4.67 25.47
CA SER A 43 35.45 5.09 25.00
C SER A 43 35.30 6.60 24.76
N GLY A 44 36.11 7.42 25.43
CA GLY A 44 35.92 8.87 25.53
C GLY A 44 35.72 9.61 24.20
N PRO A 45 36.59 9.44 23.18
CA PRO A 45 36.46 10.16 21.92
C PRO A 45 35.20 9.81 21.12
N ILE A 46 34.77 8.54 21.13
CA ILE A 46 33.62 8.06 20.35
C ILE A 46 32.31 8.51 20.99
N ASP A 47 32.21 8.41 22.31
CA ASP A 47 31.02 8.84 23.06
C ASP A 47 30.81 10.36 22.90
N LEU A 48 31.90 11.14 22.96
CA LEU A 48 31.86 12.58 22.68
C LEU A 48 31.44 12.87 21.24
N LEU A 49 31.96 12.12 20.26
CA LEU A 49 31.62 12.32 18.85
C LEU A 49 30.13 12.00 18.59
N SER A 50 29.60 10.94 19.21
CA SER A 50 28.18 10.60 19.16
C SER A 50 27.30 11.71 19.73
N ARG A 51 27.70 12.26 20.89
CA ARG A 51 27.00 13.41 21.50
C ARG A 51 27.00 14.64 20.61
N GLU A 52 28.14 14.98 19.99
CA GLU A 52 28.23 16.13 19.09
C GLU A 52 27.41 15.95 17.82
N ALA A 53 27.38 14.75 17.24
CA ALA A 53 26.51 14.41 16.11
C ALA A 53 25.03 14.58 16.50
N PHE A 54 24.63 14.12 17.68
CA PHE A 54 23.28 14.32 18.20
C PHE A 54 22.92 15.79 18.41
N VAL A 55 23.85 16.60 18.93
CA VAL A 55 23.64 18.05 19.12
C VAL A 55 23.41 18.79 17.80
N LEU A 56 23.99 18.34 16.68
CA LEU A 56 23.73 18.95 15.37
C LEU A 56 22.28 18.79 14.89
N LYS A 57 21.52 17.84 15.44
CA LYS A 57 20.09 17.65 15.11
C LYS A 57 19.20 18.75 15.69
N ASN A 58 19.65 19.50 16.70
CA ASN A 58 18.94 20.66 17.22
C ASN A 58 18.70 21.70 16.12
N SER A 59 17.51 22.31 16.08
CA SER A 59 17.15 23.21 14.97
C SER A 59 18.10 24.40 14.82
N ARG A 60 18.61 24.97 15.93
CA ARG A 60 19.57 26.09 15.88
C ARG A 60 20.91 25.67 15.28
N ARG A 61 21.43 24.51 15.71
CA ARG A 61 22.70 23.97 15.18
C ARG A 61 22.57 23.54 13.73
N PHE A 62 21.45 22.91 13.37
CA PHE A 62 21.13 22.58 12.00
C PHE A 62 21.09 23.84 11.11
N PHE A 63 20.46 24.92 11.57
CA PHE A 63 20.43 26.20 10.84
C PHE A 63 21.83 26.80 10.62
N GLU A 64 22.73 26.72 11.60
CA GLU A 64 24.13 27.16 11.45
C GLU A 64 24.84 26.37 10.32
N VAL A 65 24.62 25.05 10.25
CA VAL A 65 25.16 24.20 9.17
C VAL A 65 24.49 24.50 7.83
N PHE A 66 23.18 24.68 7.81
CA PHE A 66 22.39 25.01 6.63
C PHE A 66 22.88 26.30 5.94
N ARG A 67 23.12 27.35 6.73
CA ARG A 67 23.60 28.66 6.25
C ARG A 67 25.06 28.65 5.79
N ASN A 68 25.90 27.80 6.38
CA ASN A 68 27.35 27.87 6.21
C ASN A 68 27.91 26.74 5.34
N ARG A 69 28.17 27.04 4.06
CA ARG A 69 28.79 26.08 3.12
C ARG A 69 30.16 25.58 3.58
N ARG A 70 30.97 26.40 4.29
CA ARG A 70 32.26 25.95 4.83
C ARG A 70 32.08 24.89 5.92
N SER A 71 31.02 25.00 6.74
CA SER A 71 30.68 23.97 7.73
C SER A 71 30.28 22.67 7.05
N GLN A 72 29.47 22.72 5.99
CA GLN A 72 29.08 21.53 5.21
C GLN A 72 30.30 20.80 4.63
N VAL A 73 31.20 21.53 3.96
CA VAL A 73 32.44 20.95 3.39
C VAL A 73 33.35 20.35 4.48
N ARG A 74 33.39 20.95 5.68
CA ARG A 74 34.15 20.36 6.81
C ARG A 74 33.51 19.07 7.31
N LEU A 75 32.18 18.99 7.39
CA LEU A 75 31.47 17.76 7.75
C LEU A 75 31.70 16.66 6.71
N GLU A 76 31.66 16.97 5.42
CA GLU A 76 31.99 16.03 4.35
C GLU A 76 33.39 15.42 4.53
N LYS A 77 34.39 16.25 4.89
CA LYS A 77 35.76 15.75 5.21
C LYS A 77 35.80 14.85 6.43
N VAL A 78 35.04 15.18 7.49
CA VAL A 78 34.92 14.34 8.71
C VAL A 78 34.32 12.98 8.36
N ILE A 79 33.26 12.95 7.53
CA ILE A 79 32.58 11.72 7.11
C ILE A 79 33.52 10.83 6.29
N LEU A 80 34.28 11.40 5.35
CA LEU A 80 35.24 10.64 4.54
C LEU A 80 36.31 9.97 5.41
N ARG A 81 36.89 10.74 6.34
CA ARG A 81 37.87 10.24 7.33
C ARG A 81 37.29 9.15 8.22
N LEU A 82 36.07 9.34 8.75
CA LEU A 82 35.37 8.29 9.51
C LEU A 82 35.17 7.01 8.69
N GLY A 83 34.83 7.14 7.40
CA GLY A 83 34.70 6.00 6.50
C GLY A 83 36.00 5.20 6.34
N GLU A 84 37.16 5.88 6.28
CA GLU A 84 38.48 5.23 6.25
C GLU A 84 38.79 4.52 7.56
N VAL A 85 38.54 5.17 8.70
CA VAL A 85 38.69 4.57 10.03
C VAL A 85 37.83 3.32 10.15
N ILE A 86 36.53 3.40 9.83
CA ILE A 86 35.60 2.25 9.92
C ILE A 86 36.13 1.07 9.11
N ARG A 87 36.52 1.28 7.84
CA ARG A 87 37.03 0.20 6.99
C ARG A 87 38.29 -0.45 7.55
N ARG A 88 39.23 0.35 8.09
CA ARG A 88 40.45 -0.16 8.71
C ARG A 88 40.13 -0.98 9.96
N GLU A 89 39.26 -0.48 10.84
CA GLU A 89 38.88 -1.17 12.07
C GLU A 89 38.10 -2.46 11.80
N GLU A 90 37.22 -2.49 10.79
CA GLU A 90 36.54 -3.71 10.35
C GLU A 90 37.51 -4.75 9.82
N ALA A 91 38.46 -4.35 8.97
CA ALA A 91 39.47 -5.26 8.44
C ALA A 91 40.35 -5.83 9.59
N PHE A 92 40.72 -4.99 10.54
CA PHE A 92 41.45 -5.42 11.74
C PHE A 92 40.63 -6.40 12.59
N PHE A 93 39.37 -6.07 12.88
CA PHE A 93 38.47 -6.90 13.67
C PHE A 93 38.29 -8.28 13.02
N ASN A 94 38.00 -8.33 11.72
CA ASN A 94 37.80 -9.58 10.99
C ASN A 94 39.07 -10.45 10.95
N LYS A 95 40.25 -9.84 10.78
CA LYS A 95 41.54 -10.56 10.77
C LYS A 95 41.91 -11.13 12.14
N ASN A 96 41.56 -10.45 13.22
CA ASN A 96 42.00 -10.79 14.58
C ASN A 96 40.92 -11.44 15.45
N MET A 97 39.68 -11.55 14.98
CA MET A 97 38.52 -11.99 15.76
C MET A 97 38.76 -13.27 16.57
N GLY A 98 39.35 -14.30 15.96
CA GLY A 98 39.63 -15.59 16.62
C GLY A 98 40.69 -15.53 17.73
N ASN A 99 41.45 -14.43 17.82
CA ASN A 99 42.49 -14.20 18.83
C ASN A 99 42.07 -13.21 19.93
N LEU A 100 40.95 -12.49 19.75
CA LEU A 100 40.50 -11.48 20.71
C LEU A 100 39.77 -12.11 21.91
N SER A 101 39.89 -11.49 23.09
CA SER A 101 39.03 -11.85 24.22
C SER A 101 37.57 -11.50 23.91
N THR A 102 36.61 -12.17 24.56
CA THR A 102 35.18 -11.97 24.27
C THR A 102 34.74 -10.54 24.59
N ALA A 103 35.28 -9.98 25.67
CA ALA A 103 35.06 -8.60 26.06
C ALA A 103 35.66 -7.62 25.04
N GLN A 104 36.91 -7.86 24.60
CA GLN A 104 37.57 -7.01 23.59
C GLN A 104 36.79 -7.02 22.27
N ALA A 105 36.43 -8.20 21.77
CA ALA A 105 35.71 -8.34 20.51
C ALA A 105 34.33 -7.68 20.55
N SER A 106 33.60 -7.83 21.67
CA SER A 106 32.30 -7.16 21.89
C SER A 106 32.43 -5.63 21.87
N ILE A 107 33.42 -5.09 22.59
CA ILE A 107 33.68 -3.65 22.67
C ILE A 107 34.06 -3.09 21.29
N ILE A 108 34.98 -3.74 20.57
CA ILE A 108 35.41 -3.33 19.24
C ILE A 108 34.23 -3.33 18.26
N SER A 109 33.47 -4.42 18.23
CA SER A 109 32.29 -4.54 17.35
C SER A 109 31.25 -3.45 17.64
N GLN A 110 30.92 -3.20 18.90
CA GLN A 110 29.97 -2.17 19.28
C GLN A 110 30.42 -0.77 18.84
N ARG A 111 31.72 -0.47 18.95
CA ARG A 111 32.27 0.83 18.58
C ARG A 111 32.36 1.05 17.10
N ILE A 112 32.66 0.01 16.32
CA ILE A 112 32.56 0.05 14.87
C ILE A 112 31.13 0.41 14.47
N GLU A 113 30.11 -0.20 15.09
CA GLU A 113 28.71 0.14 14.85
C GLU A 113 28.39 1.59 15.26
N ASN A 114 28.89 2.07 16.41
CA ASN A 114 28.72 3.47 16.81
C ASN A 114 29.35 4.45 15.81
N LEU A 115 30.55 4.15 15.29
CA LEU A 115 31.20 4.98 14.27
C LEU A 115 30.40 5.02 12.96
N LYS A 116 29.81 3.88 12.55
CA LYS A 116 28.89 3.83 11.40
C LYS A 116 27.64 4.67 11.63
N ASP A 117 27.05 4.60 12.84
CA ASP A 117 25.88 5.41 13.20
C ASP A 117 26.20 6.90 13.17
N ILE A 118 27.37 7.31 13.67
CA ILE A 118 27.84 8.70 13.62
C ILE A 118 28.02 9.14 12.16
N SER A 119 28.71 8.34 11.35
CA SER A 119 28.95 8.65 9.94
C SER A 119 27.63 8.77 9.16
N TRP A 120 26.68 7.87 9.43
CA TRP A 120 25.32 7.93 8.89
C TRP A 120 24.58 9.18 9.34
N SER A 121 24.63 9.52 10.62
CA SER A 121 23.95 10.71 11.15
C SER A 121 24.45 11.98 10.49
N LEU A 122 25.78 12.15 10.40
CA LEU A 122 26.37 13.32 9.77
C LEU A 122 26.06 13.41 8.26
N SER A 123 26.08 12.28 7.55
CA SER A 123 25.83 12.25 6.11
C SER A 123 24.35 12.36 5.75
N ARG A 124 23.53 11.43 6.25
CA ARG A 124 22.12 11.27 5.86
C ARG A 124 21.16 12.13 6.67
N GLU A 125 21.39 12.25 7.98
CA GLU A 125 20.44 12.96 8.86
C GLU A 125 20.76 14.46 8.97
N ILE A 126 22.00 14.88 8.69
CA ILE A 126 22.39 16.30 8.66
C ILE A 126 22.58 16.81 7.23
N LEU A 127 23.57 16.33 6.47
CA LEU A 127 23.91 16.93 5.17
C LEU A 127 22.85 16.71 4.08
N ASP A 128 22.35 15.48 3.91
CA ASP A 128 21.28 15.22 2.92
C ASP A 128 19.99 15.98 3.29
N ASN A 129 19.68 16.08 4.58
CA ASN A 129 18.54 16.85 5.05
C ASN A 129 18.71 18.35 4.81
N VAL A 130 19.93 18.89 4.87
CA VAL A 130 20.18 20.28 4.42
C VAL A 130 19.77 20.43 2.95
N VAL A 131 20.12 19.50 2.08
CA VAL A 131 19.72 19.55 0.65
C VAL A 131 18.20 19.50 0.51
N LYS A 132 17.53 18.54 1.15
CA LYS A 132 16.06 18.40 1.11
C LYS A 132 15.33 19.63 1.64
N VAL A 133 15.84 20.27 2.70
CA VAL A 133 15.25 21.50 3.26
C VAL A 133 15.41 22.69 2.30
N LYS A 134 16.52 22.77 1.57
CA LYS A 134 16.72 23.80 0.52
C LYS A 134 15.72 23.66 -0.62
N GLU A 135 15.38 22.43 -1.01
CA GLU A 135 14.39 22.16 -2.05
C GLU A 135 13.01 22.74 -1.70
N PHE A 136 12.58 22.65 -0.44
CA PHE A 136 11.33 23.27 0.02
C PHE A 136 11.35 24.80 -0.04
N LEU A 137 12.50 25.43 0.20
CA LEU A 137 12.65 26.89 0.18
C LEU A 137 12.79 27.46 -1.25
N GLY A 138 13.24 26.64 -2.20
CA GLY A 138 13.44 27.04 -3.59
C GLY A 138 14.33 28.28 -3.73
N LYS A 139 13.86 29.29 -4.47
CA LYS A 139 14.63 30.54 -4.69
C LYS A 139 14.83 31.39 -3.43
N ALA A 140 14.07 31.16 -2.36
CA ALA A 140 14.15 31.94 -1.13
C ALA A 140 15.23 31.46 -0.14
N GLU A 141 15.95 30.38 -0.46
CA GLU A 141 16.94 29.74 0.43
C GLU A 141 17.94 30.72 1.05
N ALA A 142 18.55 31.59 0.24
CA ALA A 142 19.62 32.48 0.69
C ALA A 142 19.14 33.54 1.71
N ALA A 143 17.86 33.86 1.74
CA ALA A 143 17.25 34.85 2.63
C ALA A 143 16.38 34.23 3.73
N ALA A 144 16.24 32.90 3.77
CA ALA A 144 15.29 32.23 4.67
C ALA A 144 15.57 32.55 6.17
N PRO A 145 14.53 32.96 6.93
CA PRO A 145 14.65 33.17 8.37
C PRO A 145 14.82 31.82 9.10
N PHE A 146 15.27 31.89 10.36
CA PHE A 146 15.46 30.70 11.20
C PHE A 146 14.17 29.87 11.32
N GLU A 147 13.04 30.51 11.58
CA GLU A 147 11.75 29.83 11.76
C GLU A 147 11.31 29.07 10.50
N ALA A 148 11.48 29.65 9.30
CA ALA A 148 11.21 28.95 8.05
C ALA A 148 12.06 27.67 7.90
N VAL A 149 13.37 27.75 8.18
CA VAL A 149 14.26 26.59 8.11
C VAL A 149 13.89 25.56 9.17
N ARG A 150 13.53 25.98 10.38
CA ARG A 150 13.06 25.11 11.46
C ARG A 150 11.79 24.36 11.06
N LEU A 151 10.79 25.05 10.52
CA LEU A 151 9.56 24.42 10.03
C LEU A 151 9.86 23.38 8.94
N PHE A 152 10.60 23.75 7.90
CA PHE A 152 10.90 22.82 6.80
C PHE A 152 11.82 21.67 7.22
N LYS A 153 12.70 21.86 8.22
CA LYS A 153 13.44 20.77 8.87
C LYS A 153 12.46 19.77 9.49
N LEU A 154 11.50 20.24 10.30
CA LEU A 154 10.56 19.35 10.97
C LEU A 154 9.59 18.68 9.99
N ILE A 155 9.11 19.39 8.96
CA ILE A 155 8.36 18.79 7.85
C ILE A 155 9.18 17.68 7.18
N ASN A 156 10.46 17.95 6.87
CA ASN A 156 11.33 16.96 6.26
C ASN A 156 11.55 15.74 7.16
N ALA A 157 11.75 15.93 8.47
CA ALA A 157 11.87 14.86 9.44
C ALA A 157 10.58 14.03 9.51
N THR A 158 9.41 14.66 9.58
CA THR A 158 8.11 13.98 9.52
C THR A 158 7.95 13.16 8.24
N LEU A 159 8.33 13.70 7.08
CA LEU A 159 8.25 12.97 5.81
C LEU A 159 9.26 11.82 5.72
N ASN A 160 10.48 11.99 6.24
CA ASN A 160 11.44 10.88 6.35
C ASN A 160 10.89 9.78 7.28
N SER A 161 10.25 10.13 8.39
CA SER A 161 9.60 9.18 9.29
C SER A 161 8.44 8.45 8.63
N LEU A 162 7.57 9.17 7.89
CA LEU A 162 6.50 8.55 7.13
C LEU A 162 7.04 7.59 6.06
N ASP A 163 8.14 7.92 5.38
CA ASP A 163 8.74 7.05 4.35
C ASP A 163 9.17 5.69 4.91
N ARG A 164 9.67 5.68 6.15
CA ARG A 164 10.10 4.45 6.86
C ARG A 164 8.94 3.67 7.48
N LEU A 165 7.87 4.38 7.84
CA LEU A 165 6.66 3.80 8.41
C LEU A 165 5.60 3.46 7.35
N GLU A 166 5.84 3.84 6.09
CA GLU A 166 4.93 3.53 5.00
C GLU A 166 4.90 2.01 4.79
N VAL A 167 3.71 1.44 4.88
CA VAL A 167 3.46 0.03 4.60
C VAL A 167 2.63 -0.03 3.33
N ARG A 168 3.24 -0.45 2.21
CA ARG A 168 2.57 -0.37 0.91
C ARG A 168 1.58 -1.46 0.67
N GLY A 169 0.43 -1.09 0.13
CA GLY A 169 -0.58 -2.01 -0.37
C GLY A 169 -1.95 -1.48 -0.01
N ARG A 170 -2.43 -0.52 -0.83
CA ARG A 170 -3.70 0.20 -0.64
C ARG A 170 -3.69 1.16 0.54
N ASP A 171 -2.81 2.15 0.44
CA ASP A 171 -2.59 3.13 1.46
C ASP A 171 -2.89 4.56 0.96
N SER A 172 -3.04 5.46 1.93
CA SER A 172 -3.12 6.89 1.71
C SER A 172 -2.22 7.57 2.72
N ALA A 173 -1.70 8.75 2.41
CA ALA A 173 -0.89 9.50 3.35
C ALA A 173 -1.32 10.96 3.37
N GLY A 174 -1.29 11.57 4.55
CA GLY A 174 -1.63 12.96 4.72
C GLY A 174 -0.82 13.64 5.81
N ILE A 175 -0.69 14.96 5.67
CA ILE A 175 -0.02 15.84 6.62
C ILE A 175 -0.86 17.11 6.77
N SER A 176 -1.02 17.56 8.02
CA SER A 176 -1.60 18.85 8.38
C SER A 176 -0.59 19.69 9.15
N ILE A 177 -0.53 20.97 8.80
CA ILE A 177 0.36 21.97 9.37
C ILE A 177 -0.50 23.10 9.90
N MET A 178 -0.57 23.25 11.22
CA MET A 178 -1.31 24.32 11.88
C MET A 178 -0.36 25.45 12.30
N PHE A 179 -0.72 26.70 11.97
CA PHE A 179 -0.03 27.92 12.38
C PHE A 179 -0.91 28.74 13.33
N SER A 180 -0.29 29.34 14.35
CA SER A 180 -0.89 30.43 15.14
C SER A 180 -0.21 31.75 14.79
N LEU A 181 -0.98 32.70 14.27
CA LEU A 181 -0.49 33.99 13.79
C LEU A 181 -1.11 35.15 14.57
N PRO A 182 -0.31 36.18 14.90
CA PRO A 182 -0.85 37.47 15.29
C PRO A 182 -1.72 38.07 14.18
N GLU A 183 -2.80 38.76 14.55
CA GLU A 183 -3.77 39.32 13.59
C GLU A 183 -3.15 40.32 12.60
N ASN A 184 -2.17 41.11 13.06
CA ASN A 184 -1.43 42.06 12.22
C ASN A 184 -0.56 41.36 11.16
N GLU A 185 0.10 40.25 11.50
CA GLU A 185 0.88 39.46 10.56
C GLU A 185 -0.03 38.75 9.54
N PHE A 186 -1.17 38.23 9.98
CA PHE A 186 -2.17 37.66 9.07
C PHE A 186 -2.74 38.69 8.09
N LYS A 187 -3.04 39.90 8.57
CA LYS A 187 -3.49 41.00 7.69
C LYS A 187 -2.42 41.40 6.68
N ARG A 188 -1.16 41.48 7.11
CA ARG A 188 -0.04 41.74 6.20
C ARG A 188 0.08 40.66 5.13
N PHE A 189 -0.04 39.38 5.53
CA PHE A 189 0.02 38.26 4.62
C PHE A 189 -1.10 38.29 3.57
N THR A 190 -2.34 38.55 3.98
CA THR A 190 -3.47 38.66 3.07
C THR A 190 -3.34 39.86 2.12
N ASP A 191 -2.90 41.03 2.62
CA ASP A 191 -2.57 42.19 1.78
C ASP A 191 -1.46 41.88 0.75
N GLU A 192 -0.43 41.13 1.15
CA GLU A 192 0.67 40.71 0.26
C GLU A 192 0.20 39.71 -0.81
N LEU A 193 -0.71 38.79 -0.47
CA LEU A 193 -1.34 37.89 -1.44
C LEU A 193 -2.14 38.67 -2.48
N ASP A 194 -2.96 39.63 -2.04
CA ASP A 194 -3.79 40.45 -2.93
C ASP A 194 -2.97 41.36 -3.85
N ARG A 195 -1.82 41.87 -3.38
CA ARG A 195 -0.92 42.72 -4.17
C ARG A 195 -0.05 41.95 -5.16
N SER A 196 0.11 40.63 -4.98
CA SER A 196 0.90 39.81 -5.88
C SER A 196 0.17 39.45 -7.18
N GLY A 197 0.18 40.36 -8.17
CA GLY A 197 -0.16 40.04 -9.56
C GLY A 197 1.12 39.83 -10.39
N PRO A 198 1.27 38.81 -11.26
CA PRO A 198 0.30 37.85 -11.82
C PRO A 198 0.52 36.37 -11.39
N GLN A 199 -0.44 35.48 -11.74
CA GLN A 199 -0.53 34.00 -11.51
C GLN A 199 -1.39 33.54 -10.32
N GLY A 200 -2.72 33.71 -10.38
CA GLY A 200 -3.71 32.84 -9.73
C GLY A 200 -3.62 32.54 -8.22
N LEU A 201 -2.75 33.19 -7.44
CA LEU A 201 -2.61 32.94 -5.99
C LEU A 201 -3.83 33.39 -5.17
N PRO A 202 -4.42 34.59 -5.41
CA PRO A 202 -5.67 34.98 -4.73
C PRO A 202 -6.84 34.03 -5.05
N GLU A 203 -6.88 33.52 -6.29
CA GLU A 203 -7.88 32.54 -6.73
C GLU A 203 -7.65 31.20 -6.03
N GLN A 204 -6.42 30.69 -6.02
CA GLN A 204 -6.05 29.47 -5.28
C GLN A 204 -6.35 29.58 -3.79
N TRP A 205 -6.04 30.72 -3.15
CA TRP A 205 -6.38 30.96 -1.75
C TRP A 205 -7.88 30.81 -1.51
N LYS A 206 -8.71 31.51 -2.31
CA LYS A 206 -10.18 31.43 -2.21
C LYS A 206 -10.72 30.02 -2.48
N GLU A 207 -10.18 29.32 -3.47
CA GLU A 207 -10.60 27.97 -3.83
C GLU A 207 -10.25 26.91 -2.77
N ARG A 208 -9.20 27.15 -1.96
CA ARG A 208 -8.70 26.20 -0.95
C ARG A 208 -9.28 26.44 0.43
N LEU A 209 -9.87 27.61 0.69
CA LEU A 209 -10.39 27.98 2.00
C LEU A 209 -11.66 27.21 2.35
N ASN A 210 -11.64 26.56 3.53
CA ASN A 210 -12.81 26.01 4.22
C ASN A 210 -13.76 25.21 3.32
N ARG A 211 -13.22 24.30 2.50
CA ARG A 211 -14.03 23.35 1.72
C ARG A 211 -14.88 22.47 2.65
N GLU A 212 -15.97 21.94 2.10
CA GLU A 212 -16.91 21.07 2.84
C GLU A 212 -16.26 19.75 3.28
N VAL A 213 -15.37 19.20 2.46
CA VAL A 213 -14.67 17.94 2.69
C VAL A 213 -13.17 18.21 2.68
N LEU A 214 -12.47 17.77 3.74
CA LEU A 214 -11.03 17.96 3.87
C LEU A 214 -10.24 17.10 2.87
N VAL A 215 -9.76 17.74 1.81
CA VAL A 215 -9.02 17.13 0.69
C VAL A 215 -7.61 17.74 0.55
N ASN A 216 -6.88 17.34 -0.48
CA ASN A 216 -5.51 17.80 -0.74
C ASN A 216 -5.48 19.30 -1.06
N ARG A 217 -4.48 19.98 -0.49
CA ARG A 217 -4.28 21.43 -0.52
C ARG A 217 -5.35 22.26 0.18
N ASP A 218 -6.16 21.69 1.06
CA ASP A 218 -7.15 22.49 1.79
C ASP A 218 -6.50 23.41 2.82
N ILE A 219 -7.17 24.54 3.07
CA ILE A 219 -6.80 25.55 4.06
C ILE A 219 -7.98 25.77 5.00
N GLY A 220 -7.84 25.33 6.25
CA GLY A 220 -8.74 25.68 7.34
C GLY A 220 -8.36 27.04 7.92
N LEU A 221 -9.32 27.96 8.02
CA LEU A 221 -9.14 29.27 8.68
C LEU A 221 -10.08 29.38 9.88
N SER A 222 -9.54 29.81 11.02
CA SER A 222 -10.27 30.16 12.23
C SER A 222 -9.81 31.52 12.75
N GLU A 223 -10.77 32.45 12.88
CA GLU A 223 -10.55 33.80 13.40
C GLU A 223 -11.21 33.91 14.78
N LYS A 224 -10.40 34.12 15.82
CA LYS A 224 -10.87 34.36 17.19
C LYS A 224 -10.35 35.69 17.71
N ASN A 225 -11.26 36.47 18.31
CA ASN A 225 -10.95 37.81 18.83
C ASN A 225 -9.91 37.81 19.99
N ASP A 226 -9.72 36.67 20.69
CA ASP A 226 -8.89 36.62 21.91
C ASP A 226 -7.60 35.77 21.79
N THR A 227 -7.45 34.94 20.74
CA THR A 227 -6.31 33.98 20.62
C THR A 227 -5.54 34.06 19.30
N GLY A 228 -5.79 35.08 18.48
CA GLY A 228 -5.14 35.27 17.18
C GLY A 228 -5.84 34.54 16.03
N VAL A 229 -5.14 34.45 14.90
CA VAL A 229 -5.63 33.81 13.67
C VAL A 229 -4.94 32.45 13.51
N HIS A 230 -5.72 31.40 13.28
CA HIS A 230 -5.21 30.05 13.10
C HIS A 230 -5.45 29.55 11.68
N LEU A 231 -4.39 29.03 11.05
CA LEU A 231 -4.42 28.47 9.70
C LEU A 231 -3.97 27.01 9.72
N ILE A 232 -4.72 26.12 9.07
CA ILE A 232 -4.34 24.71 8.94
C ILE A 232 -4.23 24.36 7.45
N LEU A 233 -3.03 24.00 7.00
CA LEU A 233 -2.79 23.56 5.63
C LEU A 233 -2.72 22.04 5.60
N THR A 234 -3.48 21.41 4.72
CA THR A 234 -3.56 19.96 4.61
C THR A 234 -3.17 19.45 3.23
N TYR A 235 -2.34 18.41 3.19
CA TYR A 235 -1.91 17.74 1.97
C TYR A 235 -2.20 16.25 2.10
N LYS A 236 -2.77 15.65 1.06
CA LYS A 236 -3.27 14.29 1.07
C LYS A 236 -3.02 13.60 -0.26
N VAL A 237 -2.82 12.28 -0.21
CA VAL A 237 -2.73 11.43 -1.39
C VAL A 237 -3.34 10.07 -1.07
N ALA A 238 -4.10 9.53 -2.02
CA ALA A 238 -4.64 8.18 -1.92
C ALA A 238 -4.40 7.45 -3.25
N ALA A 239 -3.76 6.29 -3.19
CA ALA A 239 -3.47 5.46 -4.36
C ALA A 239 -3.76 3.99 -4.05
N GLU A 240 -4.55 3.33 -4.90
CA GLU A 240 -4.85 1.90 -4.73
C GLU A 240 -3.65 1.00 -5.07
N VAL A 241 -2.78 1.47 -5.97
CA VAL A 241 -1.57 0.77 -6.44
C VAL A 241 -0.44 1.79 -6.59
N GLY A 242 0.70 1.52 -5.96
CA GLY A 242 1.90 2.35 -5.99
C GLY A 242 3.08 1.60 -5.34
N GLY A 243 4.29 2.09 -5.54
CA GLY A 243 5.52 1.60 -4.91
C GLY A 243 5.83 2.34 -3.60
N LEU A 244 6.66 1.73 -2.75
CA LEU A 244 7.13 2.37 -1.51
C LEU A 244 7.85 3.69 -1.83
N GLY A 245 7.49 4.74 -1.12
CA GLY A 245 7.95 6.11 -1.28
C GLY A 245 7.09 6.99 -2.18
N ASP A 246 6.14 6.45 -2.96
CA ASP A 246 5.39 7.25 -3.95
C ASP A 246 4.51 8.35 -3.29
N ASN A 247 3.89 8.04 -2.15
CA ASN A 247 2.99 8.96 -1.44
C ASN A 247 3.82 10.08 -0.84
N ILE A 248 4.97 9.73 -0.26
CA ILE A 248 5.86 10.69 0.38
C ILE A 248 6.54 11.56 -0.68
N ALA A 249 6.92 10.99 -1.83
CA ALA A 249 7.39 11.75 -2.98
C ALA A 249 6.32 12.72 -3.50
N PHE A 250 5.05 12.28 -3.57
CA PHE A 250 3.92 13.16 -3.91
C PHE A 250 3.76 14.29 -2.89
N LEU A 251 3.69 13.98 -1.58
CA LEU A 251 3.55 14.99 -0.52
C LEU A 251 4.73 15.98 -0.54
N ARG A 252 5.97 15.52 -0.73
CA ARG A 252 7.16 16.37 -0.88
C ARG A 252 6.99 17.34 -2.04
N LYS A 253 6.55 16.84 -3.20
CA LYS A 253 6.32 17.67 -4.40
C LYS A 253 5.22 18.71 -4.15
N GLU A 254 4.11 18.32 -3.54
CA GLU A 254 3.01 19.23 -3.23
C GLU A 254 3.47 20.36 -2.30
N LEU A 255 4.12 20.00 -1.17
CA LEU A 255 4.67 20.94 -0.19
C LEU A 255 5.73 21.88 -0.80
N ALA A 256 6.66 21.35 -1.60
CA ALA A 256 7.70 22.17 -2.25
C ALA A 256 7.12 23.12 -3.31
N SER A 257 6.05 22.70 -3.99
CA SER A 257 5.39 23.53 -5.00
C SER A 257 4.47 24.61 -4.42
N ASP A 258 4.07 24.50 -3.14
CA ASP A 258 3.10 25.41 -2.53
C ASP A 258 3.72 26.76 -2.13
N GLU A 259 3.37 27.80 -2.87
CA GLU A 259 3.85 29.18 -2.63
C GLU A 259 3.17 29.81 -1.41
N ILE A 260 1.93 29.44 -1.08
CA ILE A 260 1.21 29.93 0.11
C ILE A 260 1.92 29.44 1.37
N LEU A 261 2.26 28.14 1.42
CA LEU A 261 3.04 27.58 2.53
C LEU A 261 4.41 28.25 2.68
N ARG A 262 5.13 28.45 1.57
CA ARG A 262 6.46 29.11 1.60
C ARG A 262 6.40 30.53 2.16
N ARG A 263 5.35 31.28 1.82
CA ARG A 263 5.14 32.64 2.36
C ARG A 263 4.77 32.62 3.84
N LEU A 264 3.85 31.74 4.25
CA LEU A 264 3.49 31.55 5.66
C LEU A 264 4.70 31.16 6.53
N ALA A 265 5.56 30.28 6.02
CA ALA A 265 6.79 29.86 6.70
C ALA A 265 7.76 31.01 6.98
N CYS A 266 7.69 32.10 6.20
CA CYS A 266 8.55 33.28 6.36
C CYS A 266 7.96 34.36 7.28
N LEU A 267 6.72 34.21 7.75
CA LEU A 267 6.09 35.12 8.69
C LEU A 267 6.55 34.87 10.13
N SER A 268 6.27 35.84 11.00
CA SER A 268 6.39 35.64 12.44
C SER A 268 5.12 34.98 12.97
N TYR A 269 5.18 33.68 13.29
CA TYR A 269 4.11 32.93 13.95
C TYR A 269 4.46 32.66 15.42
N GLU A 270 3.44 32.52 16.27
CA GLU A 270 3.59 32.20 17.69
C GLU A 270 3.95 30.73 17.91
N SER A 271 3.29 29.84 17.17
CA SER A 271 3.52 28.40 17.24
C SER A 271 3.11 27.71 15.93
N PHE A 272 3.62 26.49 15.74
CA PHE A 272 3.11 25.57 14.74
C PHE A 272 3.08 24.14 15.26
N THR A 273 2.15 23.34 14.73
CA THR A 273 2.00 21.92 15.06
C THR A 273 1.85 21.11 13.78
N LEU A 274 2.51 19.95 13.74
CA LEU A 274 2.45 19.00 12.63
C LEU A 274 1.70 17.74 13.07
N SER A 275 0.80 17.24 12.21
CA SER A 275 0.21 15.91 12.36
C SER A 275 0.21 15.24 11.00
N ALA A 276 0.68 14.00 10.96
CA ALA A 276 0.76 13.25 9.72
C ALA A 276 0.46 11.77 9.95
N HIS A 277 -0.01 11.10 8.91
CA HIS A 277 -0.47 9.73 9.01
C HIS A 277 -0.33 9.00 7.68
N THR A 278 0.04 7.73 7.75
CA THR A 278 -0.06 6.75 6.67
C THR A 278 -1.19 5.80 7.04
N ARG A 279 -2.28 5.87 6.27
CA ARG A 279 -3.50 5.14 6.52
C ARG A 279 -3.56 3.89 5.66
N TRP A 280 -3.75 2.78 6.33
CA TRP A 280 -4.17 1.54 5.74
C TRP A 280 -5.63 1.28 6.08
N ALA A 281 -6.47 1.18 5.06
CA ALA A 281 -7.92 1.25 5.22
C ALA A 281 -8.49 -0.04 5.83
N SER A 282 -8.97 0.02 7.07
CA SER A 282 -9.75 -1.04 7.73
C SER A 282 -11.27 -0.85 7.55
N ALA A 283 -11.74 0.39 7.61
CA ALA A 283 -13.13 0.81 7.36
C ALA A 283 -13.17 1.98 6.36
N GLY A 284 -13.96 1.89 5.29
CA GLY A 284 -14.11 2.97 4.29
C GLY A 284 -13.10 2.94 3.15
N ALA A 285 -13.46 3.55 2.01
CA ALA A 285 -12.72 3.46 0.76
C ALA A 285 -11.34 4.13 0.82
N ILE A 286 -10.41 3.71 -0.05
CA ILE A 286 -9.09 4.34 -0.22
C ILE A 286 -9.27 5.56 -1.11
N THR A 287 -9.71 6.66 -0.53
CA THR A 287 -9.91 7.93 -1.23
C THR A 287 -9.33 9.07 -0.41
N GLU A 288 -9.05 10.19 -1.08
CA GLU A 288 -8.50 11.39 -0.46
C GLU A 288 -9.33 11.93 0.72
N PRO A 289 -10.68 11.98 0.67
CA PRO A 289 -11.52 12.34 1.82
C PRO A 289 -11.35 11.43 3.05
N ASN A 290 -11.06 10.15 2.84
CA ASN A 290 -10.87 9.16 3.91
C ASN A 290 -9.43 9.11 4.42
N CYS A 291 -8.49 9.77 3.74
CA CYS A 291 -7.11 9.87 4.19
C CYS A 291 -7.05 10.73 5.45
N HIS A 292 -6.29 10.27 6.45
CA HIS A 292 -6.06 11.01 7.68
C HIS A 292 -5.00 12.10 7.43
N PRO A 293 -5.05 13.24 8.15
CA PRO A 293 -6.03 13.58 9.18
C PRO A 293 -7.44 13.85 8.62
N VAL A 294 -8.47 13.55 9.40
CA VAL A 294 -9.87 13.96 9.12
C VAL A 294 -10.30 15.09 10.05
N ASP A 295 -11.25 15.92 9.62
CA ASP A 295 -11.71 17.10 10.35
C ASP A 295 -13.09 16.94 11.00
N ASN A 296 -13.60 17.99 11.64
CA ASN A 296 -14.96 18.10 12.20
C ASN A 296 -16.00 18.72 11.22
N GLY A 297 -15.73 18.82 9.91
CA GLY A 297 -16.70 19.35 8.93
C GLY A 297 -17.92 18.44 8.70
N CYS A 298 -19.10 19.01 8.41
CA CYS A 298 -20.35 18.30 8.12
C CYS A 298 -21.15 18.95 6.96
N SER A 299 -22.01 18.17 6.32
CA SER A 299 -22.94 18.65 5.28
C SER A 299 -24.22 19.22 5.91
N GLU A 300 -24.54 20.48 5.56
CA GLU A 300 -25.72 21.29 5.95
C GLU A 300 -26.01 21.49 7.47
N SER A 301 -26.19 22.76 7.85
CA SER A 301 -26.89 23.26 9.06
C SER A 301 -26.20 23.24 10.45
N ARG A 302 -25.00 23.82 10.55
CA ARG A 302 -24.66 24.81 11.60
C ARG A 302 -23.80 25.89 10.96
N PRO A 303 -23.80 27.17 11.41
CA PRO A 303 -22.73 28.07 11.03
C PRO A 303 -21.42 27.34 11.31
N PHE A 304 -20.53 27.27 10.31
CA PHE A 304 -19.23 26.60 10.34
C PHE A 304 -18.72 26.43 11.78
N SER A 305 -18.40 25.20 12.20
CA SER A 305 -17.74 25.02 13.49
C SER A 305 -16.59 26.02 13.58
N LYS A 306 -16.70 26.93 14.57
CA LYS A 306 -15.70 27.99 14.76
C LYS A 306 -14.33 27.41 15.07
N SER A 307 -14.28 26.16 15.56
CA SER A 307 -13.05 25.43 15.87
C SER A 307 -12.72 24.40 14.79
N LYS A 308 -11.43 24.27 14.51
CA LYS A 308 -10.88 23.25 13.61
C LYS A 308 -10.21 22.15 14.45
N ILE A 309 -10.63 20.91 14.22
CA ILE A 309 -10.09 19.74 14.92
C ILE A 309 -9.64 18.73 13.86
N HIS A 310 -8.35 18.42 13.81
CA HIS A 310 -7.81 17.40 12.89
C HIS A 310 -7.35 16.19 13.70
N VAL A 311 -7.77 14.99 13.27
CA VAL A 311 -7.53 13.73 13.99
C VAL A 311 -6.91 12.68 13.07
N CYS A 312 -5.94 11.94 13.62
CA CYS A 312 -5.44 10.69 13.07
C CYS A 312 -5.75 9.53 14.02
N LEU A 313 -6.08 8.37 13.45
CA LEU A 313 -6.33 7.12 14.18
C LEU A 313 -5.45 5.99 13.64
N ASN A 314 -4.82 5.28 14.57
CA ASN A 314 -4.38 3.90 14.38
C ASN A 314 -5.29 2.98 15.20
N GLY A 315 -5.88 1.98 14.55
CA GLY A 315 -6.90 1.10 15.15
C GLY A 315 -8.27 1.31 14.53
N ASP A 316 -9.28 0.70 15.15
CA ASP A 316 -10.68 0.71 14.71
C ASP A 316 -11.55 1.25 15.87
N ILE A 317 -12.57 2.05 15.55
CA ILE A 317 -13.64 2.43 16.50
C ILE A 317 -14.84 1.50 16.27
N ASP A 318 -14.99 0.47 17.11
CA ASP A 318 -15.93 -0.63 16.85
C ASP A 318 -17.40 -0.17 16.86
N ASN A 319 -17.73 0.83 17.69
CA ASN A 319 -19.08 1.36 17.85
C ASN A 319 -19.37 2.61 16.99
N TYR A 320 -18.57 2.89 15.95
CA TYR A 320 -18.70 4.12 15.14
C TYR A 320 -20.07 4.28 14.46
N GLN A 321 -20.74 3.18 14.08
CA GLN A 321 -22.06 3.28 13.42
C GLN A 321 -23.15 3.78 14.37
N GLU A 322 -23.11 3.35 15.63
CA GLU A 322 -24.04 3.82 16.65
C GLU A 322 -23.83 5.30 16.95
N LEU A 323 -22.57 5.70 17.13
CA LEU A 323 -22.17 7.08 17.35
C LEU A 323 -22.55 7.96 16.15
N LYS A 324 -22.34 7.48 14.93
CA LYS A 324 -22.76 8.16 13.70
C LYS A 324 -24.27 8.38 13.67
N HIS A 325 -25.06 7.35 13.97
CA HIS A 325 -26.52 7.47 14.00
C HIS A 325 -26.98 8.54 15.00
N ARG A 326 -26.44 8.50 16.23
CA ARG A 326 -26.74 9.51 17.27
C ARG A 326 -26.34 10.93 16.86
N PHE A 327 -25.21 11.09 16.14
CA PHE A 327 -24.79 12.38 15.63
C PHE A 327 -25.75 12.90 14.55
N GLU A 328 -26.16 12.03 13.61
CA GLU A 328 -27.01 12.40 12.47
C GLU A 328 -28.48 12.67 12.87
N GLU A 329 -28.96 12.12 13.98
CA GLU A 329 -30.26 12.46 14.57
C GLU A 329 -30.38 13.94 14.95
N ASN A 330 -29.27 14.61 15.24
CA ASN A 330 -29.24 16.02 15.64
C ASN A 330 -29.22 17.01 14.46
N GLY A 331 -29.44 16.54 13.22
CA GLY A 331 -29.64 17.35 12.02
C GLY A 331 -28.38 17.60 11.17
N SER A 332 -27.17 17.32 11.70
CA SER A 332 -25.90 17.40 10.96
C SER A 332 -25.60 16.08 10.25
N ARG A 333 -25.13 16.09 9.00
CA ARG A 333 -24.79 14.84 8.29
C ARG A 333 -23.31 14.72 7.95
N ILE A 334 -22.80 13.49 7.92
CA ILE A 334 -21.44 13.23 7.42
C ILE A 334 -21.48 13.23 5.88
N PRO A 335 -20.57 13.97 5.19
CA PRO A 335 -20.49 13.95 3.73
C PRO A 335 -20.35 12.53 3.18
N CYS A 336 -21.04 12.25 2.07
CA CYS A 336 -21.16 10.88 1.56
C CYS A 336 -19.83 10.30 1.04
N GLU A 337 -18.84 11.13 0.68
CA GLU A 337 -17.51 10.65 0.28
C GLU A 337 -16.69 10.14 1.48
N ILE A 338 -17.06 10.50 2.71
CA ILE A 338 -16.38 10.10 3.94
C ILE A 338 -17.05 8.85 4.51
N THR A 339 -16.32 7.75 4.48
CA THR A 339 -16.77 6.41 4.89
C THR A 339 -15.91 5.81 6.01
N THR A 340 -14.84 6.49 6.41
CA THR A 340 -13.95 6.09 7.52
C THR A 340 -14.62 6.27 8.87
N ASP A 341 -14.39 5.32 9.78
CA ASP A 341 -14.82 5.36 11.18
C ASP A 341 -14.22 6.56 11.93
N THR A 342 -12.98 6.92 11.60
CA THR A 342 -12.20 7.98 12.22
C THR A 342 -12.91 9.33 12.24
N LYS A 343 -13.80 9.60 11.27
CA LYS A 343 -14.59 10.85 11.20
C LYS A 343 -15.43 11.09 12.44
N ILE A 344 -15.83 10.04 13.17
CA ILE A 344 -16.63 10.19 14.37
C ILE A 344 -15.87 10.83 15.53
N ILE A 345 -14.55 10.70 15.57
CA ILE A 345 -13.72 11.20 16.67
C ILE A 345 -13.79 12.73 16.78
N PRO A 346 -13.43 13.52 15.75
CA PRO A 346 -13.52 14.98 15.84
C PRO A 346 -14.96 15.47 16.03
N LEU A 347 -15.97 14.75 15.54
CA LEU A 347 -17.39 15.09 15.73
C LEU A 347 -17.86 14.86 17.18
N GLN A 348 -17.44 13.75 17.81
CA GLN A 348 -17.77 13.49 19.21
C GLN A 348 -17.11 14.49 20.15
N ILE A 349 -15.87 14.88 19.87
CA ILE A 349 -15.17 15.95 20.60
C ILE A 349 -15.92 17.27 20.45
N GLN A 350 -16.36 17.62 19.22
CA GLN A 350 -17.18 18.80 18.98
C GLN A 350 -18.49 18.77 19.78
N THR A 351 -19.16 17.62 19.87
CA THR A 351 -20.39 17.47 20.67
C THR A 351 -20.16 17.88 22.13
N TYR A 352 -19.06 17.47 22.75
CA TYR A 352 -18.75 17.88 24.13
C TYR A 352 -18.33 19.36 24.24
N ILE A 353 -17.65 19.92 23.25
CA ILE A 353 -17.37 21.36 23.21
C ILE A 353 -18.67 22.16 23.15
N ASP A 354 -19.63 21.73 22.33
CA ASP A 354 -20.95 22.36 22.19
C ASP A 354 -21.79 22.25 23.48
N LEU A 355 -21.51 21.25 24.32
CA LEU A 355 -22.07 21.11 25.68
C LEU A 355 -21.37 21.99 26.73
N GLY A 356 -20.34 22.75 26.36
CA GLY A 356 -19.64 23.70 27.23
C GLY A 356 -18.41 23.14 27.95
N TYR A 357 -17.94 21.93 27.61
CA TYR A 357 -16.70 21.40 28.17
C TYR A 357 -15.46 22.03 27.52
N GLY A 358 -14.42 22.28 28.32
CA GLY A 358 -13.12 22.70 27.81
C GLY A 358 -12.45 21.60 26.99
N ILE A 359 -11.56 21.95 26.04
CA ILE A 359 -11.00 21.02 25.05
C ILE A 359 -10.38 19.74 25.65
N ALA A 360 -9.59 19.86 26.72
CA ALA A 360 -8.96 18.70 27.36
C ALA A 360 -9.99 17.73 27.95
N GLU A 361 -11.07 18.27 28.53
CA GLU A 361 -12.15 17.47 29.09
C GLU A 361 -13.06 16.90 28.00
N ALA A 362 -13.36 17.68 26.95
CA ALA A 362 -14.11 17.21 25.79
C ALA A 362 -13.38 16.05 25.08
N PHE A 363 -12.06 16.12 24.94
CA PHE A 363 -11.25 15.02 24.42
C PHE A 363 -11.32 13.79 25.34
N ARG A 364 -11.18 13.97 26.65
CA ARG A 364 -11.27 12.88 27.64
C ARG A 364 -12.63 12.17 27.61
N LEU A 365 -13.72 12.94 27.55
CA LEU A 365 -15.07 12.39 27.48
C LEU A 365 -15.29 11.63 26.16
N ALA A 366 -14.91 12.22 25.02
CA ALA A 366 -15.04 11.57 23.72
C ALA A 366 -14.31 10.22 23.65
N VAL A 367 -13.07 10.12 24.15
CA VAL A 367 -12.33 8.84 24.11
C VAL A 367 -12.91 7.76 25.03
N ASN A 368 -13.73 8.12 26.03
CA ASN A 368 -14.47 7.15 26.83
C ASN A 368 -15.66 6.53 26.08
N ASP A 369 -16.18 7.22 25.07
CA ASP A 369 -17.30 6.72 24.26
C ASP A 369 -16.86 5.67 23.23
N PHE A 370 -15.55 5.49 23.00
CA PHE A 370 -15.04 4.63 21.95
C PHE A 370 -14.74 3.21 22.44
N ASP A 371 -15.35 2.25 21.72
CA ASP A 371 -15.05 0.84 21.84
C ASP A 371 -13.97 0.39 20.85
N GLY A 372 -13.24 -0.66 21.20
CA GLY A 372 -12.11 -1.17 20.42
C GLY A 372 -10.73 -0.72 20.94
N SER A 373 -9.68 -1.12 20.21
CA SER A 373 -8.30 -0.71 20.48
C SER A 373 -7.90 0.40 19.52
N HIS A 374 -7.46 1.52 20.09
CA HIS A 374 -7.15 2.73 19.34
C HIS A 374 -5.95 3.47 19.91
N ALA A 375 -5.25 4.16 19.01
CA ALA A 375 -4.24 5.16 19.25
C ALA A 375 -4.60 6.41 18.44
N ILE A 376 -4.94 7.50 19.13
CA ILE A 376 -5.49 8.73 18.56
C ILE A 376 -4.48 9.86 18.73
N ALA A 377 -4.27 10.66 17.69
CA ALA A 377 -3.54 11.91 17.74
C ALA A 377 -4.42 13.05 17.21
N MET A 378 -4.52 14.16 17.96
CA MET A 378 -5.36 15.31 17.64
C MET A 378 -4.56 16.62 17.76
N LEU A 379 -4.77 17.51 16.79
CA LEU A 379 -4.45 18.94 16.90
C LEU A 379 -5.70 19.79 16.72
N THR A 380 -5.71 20.99 17.31
CA THR A 380 -6.85 21.91 17.24
C THR A 380 -6.46 23.36 17.50
N ASP A 381 -7.16 24.28 16.85
CA ASP A 381 -7.07 25.72 17.09
C ASP A 381 -7.60 26.16 18.47
N LEU A 382 -8.26 25.28 19.21
CA LEU A 382 -8.67 25.54 20.60
C LEU A 382 -7.51 25.48 21.60
N ALA A 383 -6.40 24.86 21.22
CA ALA A 383 -5.18 24.74 22.01
C ALA A 383 -3.96 24.75 21.07
N PRO A 384 -3.67 25.90 20.43
CA PRO A 384 -2.59 26.03 19.46
C PRO A 384 -1.23 25.64 20.08
N GLY A 385 -0.36 25.03 19.29
CA GLY A 385 0.95 24.53 19.75
C GLY A 385 0.92 23.20 20.50
N LYS A 386 -0.24 22.74 20.99
CA LYS A 386 -0.37 21.48 21.75
C LYS A 386 -0.79 20.30 20.88
N LEU A 387 -0.48 19.09 21.35
CA LEU A 387 -0.85 17.84 20.68
C LEU A 387 -1.47 16.86 21.69
N PHE A 388 -2.65 16.34 21.38
CA PHE A 388 -3.41 15.46 22.26
C PHE A 388 -3.30 14.02 21.77
N LEU A 389 -2.97 13.11 22.69
CA LEU A 389 -2.77 11.69 22.42
C LEU A 389 -3.66 10.86 23.32
N ALA A 390 -4.25 9.79 22.78
CA ALA A 390 -4.97 8.80 23.58
C ALA A 390 -4.66 7.38 23.09
N GLN A 391 -4.46 6.43 24.01
CA GLN A 391 -4.26 5.02 23.70
C GLN A 391 -5.08 4.12 24.63
N LYS A 392 -5.82 3.17 24.06
CA LYS A 392 -6.52 2.10 24.77
C LYS A 392 -6.30 0.76 24.05
N GLY A 393 -5.96 -0.26 24.83
CA GLY A 393 -5.68 -1.61 24.32
C GLY A 393 -4.21 -1.83 23.89
N SER A 394 -3.91 -3.07 23.50
CA SER A 394 -2.57 -3.57 23.15
C SER A 394 -2.31 -3.69 21.65
N GLY A 395 -3.34 -3.58 20.82
CA GLY A 395 -3.22 -3.72 19.37
C GLY A 395 -2.50 -2.56 18.70
N GLN A 396 -2.48 -1.39 19.36
CA GLN A 396 -1.90 -0.14 18.85
C GLN A 396 -1.02 0.49 19.93
N ALA A 397 0.05 1.18 19.53
CA ALA A 397 0.99 1.80 20.44
C ALA A 397 1.23 3.27 20.09
N ILE A 398 1.54 4.08 21.11
CA ILE A 398 2.08 5.42 20.98
C ILE A 398 3.36 5.51 21.80
N PHE A 399 4.40 6.01 21.15
CA PHE A 399 5.68 6.36 21.75
C PHE A 399 5.90 7.85 21.56
N ILE A 400 6.41 8.54 22.58
CA ILE A 400 6.71 9.97 22.53
C ILE A 400 8.22 10.12 22.50
N GLY A 401 8.79 10.42 21.32
CA GLY A 401 10.18 10.78 21.16
C GLY A 401 10.48 12.14 21.81
N LEU A 402 11.54 12.19 22.61
CA LEU A 402 11.99 13.38 23.35
C LEU A 402 13.21 13.97 22.64
N ALA A 403 13.01 14.90 21.70
CA ALA A 403 14.10 15.64 21.06
C ALA A 403 14.47 16.87 21.89
N GLN A 404 15.58 17.55 21.55
CA GLN A 404 16.09 18.66 22.35
C GLN A 404 15.19 19.90 22.36
N ASP A 405 14.40 20.12 21.31
CA ASP A 405 13.62 21.34 21.09
C ASP A 405 12.17 21.07 20.60
N HIS A 406 11.73 19.80 20.64
CA HIS A 406 10.38 19.39 20.24
C HIS A 406 10.04 17.95 20.70
N TYR A 407 8.76 17.59 20.70
CA TYR A 407 8.27 16.22 20.87
C TYR A 407 7.89 15.59 19.53
N ILE A 408 8.06 14.27 19.41
CA ILE A 408 7.68 13.51 18.22
C ILE A 408 6.90 12.26 18.64
N PRO A 409 5.56 12.35 18.77
CA PRO A 409 4.74 11.18 18.98
C PRO A 409 4.67 10.35 17.69
N ALA A 410 4.89 9.03 17.81
CA ALA A 410 4.82 8.09 16.71
C ALA A 410 4.26 6.75 17.18
N SER A 411 3.72 5.96 16.25
CA SER A 411 3.18 4.64 16.58
C SER A 411 4.25 3.57 16.82
N GLU A 412 5.49 3.83 16.37
CA GLU A 412 6.64 2.97 16.57
C GLU A 412 7.90 3.80 16.80
N VAL A 413 8.93 3.18 17.41
CA VAL A 413 10.22 3.84 17.68
C VAL A 413 10.88 4.37 16.40
N TYR A 414 10.61 3.73 15.26
CA TYR A 414 11.13 4.12 13.94
C TYR A 414 10.72 5.53 13.51
N GLY A 415 9.60 6.04 14.03
CA GLY A 415 9.08 7.37 13.67
C GLY A 415 9.86 8.55 14.26
N PHE A 416 10.75 8.32 15.24
CA PHE A 416 11.52 9.39 15.88
C PHE A 416 13.03 9.11 16.02
N VAL A 417 13.53 7.90 15.73
CA VAL A 417 14.96 7.54 15.90
C VAL A 417 15.93 8.37 15.05
N GLU A 418 15.46 9.02 13.97
CA GLU A 418 16.25 10.01 13.23
C GLU A 418 16.54 11.26 14.07
N GLU A 419 15.62 11.68 14.94
CA GLU A 419 15.75 12.90 15.72
C GLU A 419 16.21 12.64 17.17
N THR A 420 15.83 11.51 17.78
CA THR A 420 16.18 11.18 19.17
C THR A 420 16.15 9.69 19.49
N PRO A 421 17.05 9.18 20.36
CA PRO A 421 16.97 7.82 20.89
C PRO A 421 16.16 7.71 22.19
N PHE A 422 15.72 8.83 22.77
CA PHE A 422 15.03 8.87 24.06
C PHE A 422 13.52 8.98 23.87
N TYR A 423 12.75 8.21 24.64
CA TYR A 423 11.30 8.17 24.48
C TYR A 423 10.53 7.79 25.74
N LEU A 424 9.24 8.13 25.77
CA LEU A 424 8.24 7.56 26.68
C LEU A 424 7.34 6.59 25.91
N LYS A 425 6.88 5.52 26.56
CA LYS A 425 5.93 4.55 25.99
C LYS A 425 4.59 4.66 26.73
N MET A 426 3.50 4.89 26.00
CA MET A 426 2.15 4.78 26.55
C MET A 426 1.76 3.30 26.72
N ASP A 427 0.98 3.01 27.76
CA ASP A 427 0.53 1.67 28.10
C ASP A 427 -1.01 1.65 28.21
N GLY A 428 -1.66 1.41 27.07
CA GLY A 428 -3.11 1.36 26.95
C GLY A 428 -3.78 0.13 27.59
N GLU A 429 -3.03 -0.91 27.99
CA GLU A 429 -3.56 -2.12 28.66
C GLU A 429 -3.42 -2.08 30.17
N LYS A 430 -2.49 -1.28 30.69
CA LYS A 430 -2.25 -1.16 32.13
C LYS A 430 -3.55 -0.85 32.86
N THR A 431 -3.96 -1.80 33.68
CA THR A 431 -5.14 -1.66 34.53
C THR A 431 -4.72 -1.08 35.86
N VAL A 432 -5.37 -0.01 36.29
CA VAL A 432 -5.16 0.62 37.59
C VAL A 432 -6.48 0.83 38.32
N ASP A 433 -6.41 0.99 39.65
CA ASP A 433 -7.56 1.40 40.44
C ASP A 433 -7.76 2.92 40.27
N GLY A 434 -8.80 3.29 39.51
CA GLY A 434 -9.21 4.67 39.25
C GLY A 434 -10.32 5.15 40.18
N LYS A 435 -10.84 6.36 39.93
CA LYS A 435 -11.86 7.04 40.77
C LYS A 435 -13.18 6.27 40.87
N SER A 436 -13.52 5.48 39.85
CA SER A 436 -14.80 4.76 39.74
C SER A 436 -14.61 3.24 39.57
N GLY A 437 -13.44 2.71 39.95
CA GLY A 437 -13.09 1.30 39.80
C GLY A 437 -11.90 1.09 38.89
N LYS A 438 -11.71 -0.14 38.40
CA LYS A 438 -10.60 -0.46 37.51
C LYS A 438 -10.73 0.24 36.16
N ILE A 439 -9.70 0.96 35.76
CA ILE A 439 -9.67 1.72 34.51
C ILE A 439 -8.47 1.32 33.65
N LYS A 440 -8.64 1.47 32.33
CA LYS A 440 -7.62 1.31 31.29
C LYS A 440 -7.65 2.54 30.38
N GLY A 441 -6.59 2.69 29.59
CA GLY A 441 -6.47 3.78 28.63
C GLY A 441 -5.79 5.01 29.21
N GLN A 442 -4.90 5.62 28.42
CA GLN A 442 -4.07 6.75 28.82
C GLN A 442 -4.22 7.92 27.84
N ILE A 443 -4.23 9.14 28.35
CA ILE A 443 -4.25 10.40 27.60
C ILE A 443 -3.01 11.20 27.96
N PHE A 444 -2.28 11.66 26.95
CA PHE A 444 -1.10 12.51 27.09
C PHE A 444 -1.34 13.79 26.27
N ILE A 445 -1.21 14.95 26.90
CA ILE A 445 -1.27 16.26 26.24
C ILE A 445 0.15 16.83 26.26
N LEU A 446 0.71 17.04 25.06
CA LEU A 446 2.06 17.53 24.85
C LEU A 446 2.03 19.05 24.64
N ASP A 447 2.82 19.74 25.43
CA ASP A 447 2.98 21.19 25.43
C ASP A 447 4.49 21.54 25.32
N PRO A 448 4.94 22.08 24.17
CA PRO A 448 6.36 22.35 23.94
C PRO A 448 6.87 23.63 24.62
N GLU A 449 6.04 24.39 25.34
CA GLU A 449 6.43 25.69 25.94
C GLU A 449 7.32 25.57 27.20
N THR A 450 7.62 24.36 27.66
CA THR A 450 8.46 24.13 28.84
C THR A 450 9.84 23.60 28.49
N ASP A 451 10.91 24.18 29.09
CA ASP A 451 12.30 23.69 28.93
C ASP A 451 12.54 22.28 29.51
N ASP A 452 11.59 21.75 30.29
CA ASP A 452 11.68 20.44 30.92
C ASP A 452 10.77 19.45 30.18
N ALA A 453 11.40 18.45 29.53
CA ALA A 453 10.75 17.47 28.68
C ALA A 453 9.64 16.65 29.36
N LEU A 454 9.62 16.54 30.70
CA LEU A 454 8.54 15.84 31.41
C LEU A 454 7.46 16.80 31.91
N LYS A 455 7.80 18.07 32.21
CA LYS A 455 6.80 19.05 32.65
C LYS A 455 5.87 19.50 31.54
N GLY A 456 6.33 19.45 30.30
CA GLY A 456 5.49 19.71 29.12
C GLY A 456 4.51 18.58 28.79
N ILE A 457 4.41 17.54 29.62
CA ILE A 457 3.53 16.40 29.38
C ILE A 457 2.51 16.28 30.52
N GLN A 458 1.24 16.55 30.21
CA GLN A 458 0.14 16.21 31.11
C GLN A 458 -0.36 14.80 30.78
N ALA A 459 -0.17 13.86 31.71
CA ALA A 459 -0.57 12.47 31.54
C ALA A 459 -1.68 12.07 32.54
N VAL A 460 -2.77 11.49 32.03
CA VAL A 460 -3.93 11.03 32.83
C VAL A 460 -4.49 9.71 32.29
N TYR A 461 -5.19 8.94 33.12
CA TYR A 461 -6.05 7.85 32.66
C TYR A 461 -7.39 8.40 32.14
N TYR A 462 -8.18 7.57 31.45
CA TYR A 462 -9.44 7.98 30.84
C TYR A 462 -10.48 8.53 31.85
N ASP A 463 -10.39 8.17 33.13
CA ASP A 463 -11.23 8.71 34.22
C ASP A 463 -10.69 10.03 34.83
N GLY A 464 -9.58 10.56 34.29
CA GLY A 464 -8.90 11.75 34.77
C GLY A 464 -8.01 11.53 35.99
N THR A 465 -7.66 10.28 36.33
CA THR A 465 -6.64 9.98 37.34
C THR A 465 -5.24 10.37 36.82
N PRO A 466 -4.46 11.20 37.53
CA PRO A 466 -3.13 11.62 37.07
C PRO A 466 -2.10 10.48 36.97
N ILE A 467 -1.20 10.57 36.00
CA ILE A 467 -0.04 9.69 35.84
C ILE A 467 1.22 10.48 36.20
N GLY A 468 1.89 10.07 37.29
CA GLY A 468 3.12 10.71 37.74
C GLY A 468 4.35 10.21 36.97
N LEU A 469 4.71 10.90 35.88
CA LEU A 469 5.90 10.60 35.08
C LEU A 469 7.20 10.99 35.84
N LYS A 470 8.20 10.12 35.79
CA LYS A 470 9.50 10.28 36.44
C LYS A 470 10.65 10.12 35.42
N PRO A 471 11.85 10.66 35.69
CA PRO A 471 13.01 10.49 34.79
C PRO A 471 13.35 9.03 34.44
N GLN A 472 13.09 8.09 35.36
CA GLN A 472 13.27 6.65 35.15
C GLN A 472 12.29 6.02 34.14
N ASP A 473 11.19 6.71 33.82
CA ASP A 473 10.23 6.23 32.82
C ASP A 473 10.70 6.53 31.39
N ILE A 474 11.72 7.41 31.24
CA ILE A 474 12.38 7.69 29.97
C ILE A 474 13.20 6.46 29.58
N LYS A 475 12.85 5.90 28.43
CA LYS A 475 13.52 4.76 27.82
C LYS A 475 14.50 5.24 26.76
N TRP A 476 15.45 4.37 26.43
CA TRP A 476 16.42 4.56 25.37
C TRP A 476 16.32 3.41 24.37
N THR A 477 16.54 3.70 23.09
CA THR A 477 16.63 2.67 22.04
C THR A 477 17.99 2.73 21.34
N GLY A 478 18.58 1.56 21.10
CA GLY A 478 19.79 1.41 20.30
C GLY A 478 19.51 1.28 18.80
N ILE A 479 18.24 1.29 18.38
CA ILE A 479 17.84 1.30 16.97
C ILE A 479 18.07 2.71 16.43
N THR A 480 18.71 2.79 15.27
CA THR A 480 19.00 4.06 14.57
C THR A 480 18.29 4.10 13.23
N SER A 481 18.21 5.27 12.59
CA SER A 481 17.63 5.36 11.24
C SER A 481 18.39 4.53 10.20
N ARG A 482 19.70 4.28 10.40
CA ARG A 482 20.53 3.40 9.56
C ARG A 482 20.01 1.96 9.50
N ASP A 483 19.48 1.47 10.63
CA ASP A 483 19.03 0.09 10.78
C ASP A 483 17.72 -0.20 10.01
N ILE A 484 16.94 0.85 9.75
CA ILE A 484 15.57 0.79 9.18
C ILE A 484 15.44 1.50 7.82
N ASP A 485 16.54 2.02 7.28
CA ASP A 485 16.56 2.70 5.99
C ASP A 485 16.44 1.69 4.84
N ARG A 486 15.64 2.02 3.81
CA ARG A 486 15.50 1.17 2.60
C ARG A 486 16.71 1.28 1.66
N GLN A 487 17.57 2.28 1.86
CA GLN A 487 18.71 2.60 1.02
C GLN A 487 18.30 2.74 -0.45
N GLY A 488 19.09 2.23 -1.39
CA GLY A 488 18.79 2.28 -2.82
C GLY A 488 17.88 1.16 -3.33
N PHE A 489 17.29 0.34 -2.46
CA PHE A 489 16.49 -0.80 -2.88
C PHE A 489 15.04 -0.40 -3.19
N PRO A 490 14.39 -1.02 -4.19
CA PRO A 490 12.97 -0.78 -4.46
C PRO A 490 12.07 -1.33 -3.34
N HIS A 491 12.52 -2.40 -2.68
CA HIS A 491 11.75 -3.13 -1.66
C HIS A 491 12.65 -3.51 -0.47
N TYR A 492 12.12 -3.46 0.76
CA TYR A 492 12.82 -3.91 1.96
C TYR A 492 13.15 -5.41 1.87
N PHE A 493 12.24 -6.23 1.33
CA PHE A 493 12.44 -7.66 1.14
C PHE A 493 13.70 -7.98 0.33
N LEU A 494 13.93 -7.25 -0.78
CA LEU A 494 15.14 -7.45 -1.59
C LEU A 494 16.40 -6.95 -0.88
N LYS A 495 16.32 -5.81 -0.17
CA LYS A 495 17.42 -5.32 0.68
C LYS A 495 17.83 -6.39 1.68
N GLU A 496 16.87 -6.94 2.41
CA GLU A 496 17.13 -7.88 3.50
C GLU A 496 17.63 -9.24 3.00
N ILE A 497 17.15 -9.72 1.85
CA ILE A 497 17.78 -10.86 1.15
C ILE A 497 19.25 -10.56 0.82
N SER A 498 19.52 -9.36 0.29
CA SER A 498 20.86 -8.94 -0.10
C SER A 498 21.79 -8.77 1.11
N GLU A 499 21.26 -8.38 2.25
CA GLU A 499 21.97 -8.23 3.53
C GLU A 499 22.14 -9.56 4.30
N SER A 500 21.43 -10.62 3.90
CA SER A 500 21.45 -11.92 4.59
C SER A 500 22.87 -12.51 4.79
N PRO A 501 23.82 -12.45 3.83
CA PRO A 501 25.18 -12.91 4.05
C PRO A 501 25.88 -12.16 5.20
N ALA A 502 25.74 -10.84 5.25
CA ALA A 502 26.33 -10.01 6.30
C ALA A 502 25.65 -10.26 7.66
N SER A 503 24.34 -10.52 7.68
CA SER A 503 23.60 -10.90 8.89
C SER A 503 24.10 -12.23 9.47
N VAL A 504 24.33 -13.24 8.61
CA VAL A 504 24.91 -14.52 9.01
C VAL A 504 26.35 -14.33 9.51
N GLU A 505 27.18 -13.57 8.80
CA GLU A 505 28.55 -13.25 9.23
C GLU A 505 28.58 -12.60 10.62
N LYS A 506 27.74 -11.60 10.87
CA LYS A 506 27.59 -10.96 12.18
C LYS A 506 27.10 -11.91 13.26
N THR A 507 26.23 -12.88 12.91
CA THR A 507 25.76 -13.91 13.85
C THR A 507 26.89 -14.84 14.28
N LEU A 508 27.81 -15.15 13.37
CA LEU A 508 28.99 -15.98 13.65
C LEU A 508 30.10 -15.18 14.34
N ALA A 509 30.11 -13.85 14.20
CA ALA A 509 31.14 -13.00 14.77
C ALA A 509 31.16 -13.08 16.31
N ASN A 510 32.36 -13.18 16.88
CA ASN A 510 32.56 -13.32 18.33
C ASN A 510 31.83 -14.54 18.95
N ARG A 511 31.64 -15.62 18.18
CA ARG A 511 31.04 -16.90 18.62
C ARG A 511 31.95 -18.11 18.41
N TRP A 512 33.19 -17.90 17.98
CA TRP A 512 34.21 -18.92 17.84
C TRP A 512 35.58 -18.33 18.14
N LYS A 513 36.53 -19.18 18.53
CA LYS A 513 37.94 -18.82 18.75
C LYS A 513 38.87 -19.93 18.31
N PHE A 514 40.16 -19.63 18.18
CA PHE A 514 41.17 -20.68 18.10
C PHE A 514 41.27 -21.39 19.45
N SER A 515 41.41 -22.73 19.42
CA SER A 515 41.57 -23.51 20.64
C SER A 515 42.85 -23.06 21.38
N PRO A 516 42.80 -22.86 22.70
CA PRO A 516 44.00 -22.60 23.50
C PRO A 516 45.02 -23.75 23.42
N ASN A 517 44.53 -24.98 23.18
CA ASN A 517 45.33 -26.20 23.17
C ASN A 517 45.96 -26.50 21.80
N ASP A 518 45.23 -26.23 20.71
CA ASP A 518 45.74 -26.34 19.33
C ASP A 518 45.23 -25.17 18.48
N ARG A 519 46.13 -24.22 18.15
CA ARG A 519 45.76 -23.03 17.37
C ARG A 519 45.28 -23.31 15.94
N ARG A 520 45.38 -24.55 15.45
CA ARG A 520 44.79 -24.98 14.16
C ARG A 520 43.30 -25.27 14.28
N LEU A 521 42.83 -25.61 15.48
CA LEU A 521 41.43 -25.95 15.75
C LEU A 521 40.63 -24.71 16.16
N ARG A 522 39.35 -24.71 15.80
CA ARG A 522 38.37 -23.72 16.23
C ARG A 522 37.41 -24.33 17.25
N VAL A 523 37.08 -23.57 18.28
CA VAL A 523 36.09 -23.94 19.30
C VAL A 523 34.96 -22.92 19.34
N VAL A 524 33.76 -23.36 19.71
CA VAL A 524 32.62 -22.48 19.87
C VAL A 524 32.75 -21.69 21.17
N GLN A 525 32.54 -20.37 21.09
CA GLN A 525 32.52 -19.46 22.22
C GLN A 525 31.09 -18.96 22.43
N ILE A 526 30.44 -19.42 23.49
CA ILE A 526 29.14 -18.91 23.94
C ILE A 526 29.31 -18.42 25.38
N ASP A 527 28.73 -17.27 25.70
CA ASP A 527 28.81 -16.66 27.04
C ASP A 527 27.62 -17.05 27.94
N GLU A 528 27.72 -16.70 29.21
CA GLU A 528 26.73 -17.03 30.25
C GLU A 528 25.37 -16.36 30.02
N THR A 529 25.28 -15.33 29.17
CA THR A 529 24.01 -14.67 28.82
C THR A 529 23.17 -15.50 27.86
N VAL A 530 23.82 -16.40 27.11
CA VAL A 530 23.16 -17.34 26.19
C VAL A 530 22.89 -18.67 26.89
N ILE A 531 23.89 -19.24 27.57
CA ILE A 531 23.75 -20.49 28.34
C ILE A 531 24.06 -20.17 29.79
N SER A 532 23.01 -20.06 30.60
CA SER A 532 23.18 -19.78 32.03
C SER A 532 23.95 -20.90 32.74
N PRO A 533 24.69 -20.60 33.83
CA PRO A 533 25.41 -21.62 34.59
C PRO A 533 24.52 -22.77 35.06
N LYS A 534 23.24 -22.48 35.38
CA LYS A 534 22.24 -23.46 35.76
C LYS A 534 21.91 -24.44 34.62
N LEU A 535 21.76 -23.94 33.39
CA LEU A 535 21.51 -24.76 32.21
C LEU A 535 22.75 -25.58 31.84
N GLU A 536 23.93 -24.97 31.89
CA GLU A 536 25.19 -25.68 31.61
C GLU A 536 25.38 -26.87 32.57
N GLU A 537 25.16 -26.66 33.87
CA GLU A 537 25.23 -27.73 34.87
C GLU A 537 24.20 -28.84 34.58
N ALA A 538 22.97 -28.48 34.21
CA ALA A 538 21.93 -29.44 33.86
C ALA A 538 22.30 -30.29 32.62
N LEU A 539 22.96 -29.68 31.63
CA LEU A 539 23.42 -30.37 30.42
C LEU A 539 24.58 -31.33 30.70
N ARG A 540 25.56 -30.90 31.52
CA ARG A 540 26.72 -31.72 31.92
C ARG A 540 26.34 -32.90 32.82
N LYS A 541 25.32 -32.73 33.67
CA LYS A 541 24.80 -33.77 34.57
C LYS A 541 23.70 -34.64 33.95
N ASP A 542 23.49 -34.56 32.64
CA ASP A 542 22.45 -35.32 31.90
C ASP A 542 21.04 -35.20 32.50
N LYS A 543 20.71 -34.05 33.11
CA LYS A 543 19.35 -33.78 33.61
C LYS A 543 18.38 -33.49 32.47
N ILE A 544 18.88 -32.90 31.38
CA ILE A 544 18.08 -32.64 30.18
C ILE A 544 17.97 -33.94 29.37
N ARG A 545 16.74 -34.44 29.26
CA ARG A 545 16.41 -35.70 28.57
C ARG A 545 15.64 -35.49 27.27
N ARG A 546 15.22 -34.26 26.97
CA ARG A 546 14.52 -33.91 25.73
C ARG A 546 14.68 -32.43 25.40
N VAL A 547 14.73 -32.13 24.10
CA VAL A 547 14.87 -30.77 23.58
C VAL A 547 13.75 -30.46 22.60
N PHE A 548 13.07 -29.34 22.81
CA PHE A 548 12.07 -28.82 21.88
C PHE A 548 12.52 -27.50 21.28
N PHE A 549 12.55 -27.43 19.95
CA PHE A 549 12.58 -26.17 19.25
C PHE A 549 11.16 -25.69 18.98
N ILE A 550 10.85 -24.44 19.29
CA ILE A 550 9.53 -23.87 19.04
C ILE A 550 9.59 -22.58 18.23
N GLY A 551 8.57 -22.32 17.43
CA GLY A 551 8.41 -21.10 16.67
C GLY A 551 7.10 -21.07 15.89
N GLN A 552 6.82 -19.97 15.20
CA GLN A 552 5.66 -19.80 14.33
C GLN A 552 6.06 -19.30 12.94
N GLY A 553 5.26 -19.63 11.92
CA GLY A 553 5.57 -19.27 10.53
C GLY A 553 6.97 -19.71 10.09
N THR A 554 7.71 -18.80 9.45
CA THR A 554 9.13 -18.94 9.05
C THR A 554 10.03 -19.32 10.24
N ALA A 555 9.86 -18.70 11.42
CA ALA A 555 10.65 -19.05 12.61
C ALA A 555 10.37 -20.49 13.09
N GLY A 556 9.16 -21.00 12.84
CA GLY A 556 8.82 -22.40 13.08
C GLY A 556 9.49 -23.36 12.08
N VAL A 557 9.76 -22.93 10.84
CA VAL A 557 10.54 -23.72 9.87
C VAL A 557 12.03 -23.65 10.19
N ALA A 558 12.54 -22.49 10.60
CA ALA A 558 13.89 -22.34 11.14
C ALA A 558 14.09 -23.24 12.37
N ALA A 559 13.11 -23.34 13.26
CA ALA A 559 13.11 -24.27 14.39
C ALA A 559 13.27 -25.74 13.94
N THR A 560 12.60 -26.16 12.85
CA THR A 560 12.79 -27.49 12.25
C THR A 560 14.22 -27.69 11.73
N ALA A 561 14.74 -26.74 10.95
CA ALA A 561 16.11 -26.80 10.46
C ALA A 561 17.13 -26.86 11.61
N CYS A 562 16.95 -26.04 12.65
CA CYS A 562 17.78 -26.05 13.86
C CYS A 562 17.70 -27.40 14.59
N ALA A 563 16.51 -27.98 14.73
CA ALA A 563 16.34 -29.28 15.36
C ALA A 563 17.07 -30.40 14.59
N ASP A 564 17.01 -30.39 13.26
CA ASP A 564 17.69 -31.40 12.42
C ASP A 564 19.22 -31.23 12.46
N ILE A 565 19.72 -29.99 12.43
CA ILE A 565 21.14 -29.68 12.65
C ILE A 565 21.57 -30.14 14.06
N PHE A 566 20.75 -29.89 15.07
CA PHE A 566 21.05 -30.27 16.45
C PHE A 566 21.15 -31.79 16.61
N LYS A 567 20.23 -32.56 16.00
CA LYS A 567 20.32 -34.03 15.98
C LYS A 567 21.63 -34.49 15.34
N TYR A 568 22.01 -33.91 14.20
CA TYR A 568 23.24 -34.26 13.50
C TYR A 568 24.51 -33.96 14.32
N HIS A 569 24.57 -32.78 14.95
CA HIS A 569 25.70 -32.40 15.79
C HIS A 569 25.79 -33.22 17.07
N LEU A 570 24.66 -33.52 17.71
CA LEU A 570 24.67 -34.25 18.98
C LEU A 570 24.90 -35.75 18.80
N ASP A 571 24.34 -36.36 17.75
CA ASP A 571 24.46 -37.80 17.46
C ASP A 571 24.10 -38.70 18.64
N ASP A 572 23.04 -38.31 19.35
CA ASP A 572 22.56 -39.02 20.51
C ASP A 572 21.14 -39.55 20.26
N PRO A 573 20.97 -40.84 19.93
CA PRO A 573 19.65 -41.41 19.73
C PRO A 573 18.81 -41.43 21.02
N LEU A 574 19.43 -41.27 22.20
CA LEU A 574 18.75 -41.28 23.49
C LEU A 574 18.20 -39.91 23.91
N LEU A 575 18.56 -38.82 23.22
CA LEU A 575 18.05 -37.48 23.47
C LEU A 575 17.08 -37.07 22.35
N PRO A 576 15.75 -37.18 22.55
CA PRO A 576 14.79 -36.72 21.57
C PRO A 576 14.91 -35.21 21.36
N VAL A 577 15.13 -34.82 20.11
CA VAL A 577 15.12 -33.42 19.68
C VAL A 577 14.00 -33.26 18.67
N THR A 578 13.04 -32.39 18.94
CA THR A 578 11.87 -32.20 18.07
C THR A 578 11.56 -30.73 17.87
N ALA A 579 11.08 -30.36 16.69
CA ALA A 579 10.52 -29.04 16.45
C ALA A 579 8.99 -29.11 16.50
N VAL A 580 8.37 -28.17 17.22
CA VAL A 580 6.91 -28.11 17.37
C VAL A 580 6.47 -26.65 17.19
N LYS A 581 5.31 -26.43 16.56
CA LYS A 581 4.71 -25.08 16.52
C LYS A 581 4.36 -24.63 17.94
N ALA A 582 4.63 -23.36 18.27
CA ALA A 582 4.40 -22.85 19.62
C ALA A 582 2.93 -22.99 20.05
N SER A 583 1.98 -22.70 19.15
CA SER A 583 0.54 -22.88 19.37
C SER A 583 0.14 -24.33 19.65
N GLU A 584 0.78 -25.31 19.02
CA GLU A 584 0.50 -26.73 19.26
C GLU A 584 1.02 -27.18 20.63
N MET A 585 2.21 -26.70 21.00
CA MET A 585 2.77 -27.00 22.32
C MET A 585 1.87 -26.43 23.42
N SER A 586 1.55 -25.13 23.36
CA SER A 586 0.69 -24.48 24.36
C SER A 586 -0.77 -24.93 24.31
N GLY A 587 -1.31 -25.17 23.13
CA GLY A 587 -2.73 -25.47 22.91
C GLY A 587 -3.13 -26.93 23.11
N SER A 588 -2.22 -27.87 22.86
CA SER A 588 -2.49 -29.32 22.87
C SER A 588 -1.56 -30.06 23.82
N MET A 589 -0.23 -29.96 23.63
CA MET A 589 0.72 -30.80 24.38
C MET A 589 0.73 -30.49 25.87
N LEU A 590 0.70 -29.21 26.25
CA LEU A 590 0.79 -28.78 27.65
C LEU A 590 -0.53 -28.88 28.41
N LYS A 591 -1.68 -28.96 27.72
CA LYS A 591 -2.99 -29.10 28.39
C LYS A 591 -3.17 -30.44 29.07
N ASN A 592 -2.47 -31.47 28.62
CA ASN A 592 -2.51 -32.81 29.22
C ASN A 592 -1.50 -32.99 30.35
N LEU A 593 -0.84 -31.90 30.78
CA LEU A 593 0.22 -31.88 31.80
C LEU A 593 -0.13 -30.84 32.87
N ASP A 594 -0.88 -31.29 33.89
CA ASP A 594 -1.34 -30.46 35.01
C ASP A 594 -0.32 -30.31 36.15
N ASP A 595 0.84 -30.97 36.08
CA ASP A 595 1.90 -30.85 37.09
C ASP A 595 2.88 -29.70 36.79
N THR A 596 3.06 -28.83 37.79
CA THR A 596 3.98 -27.67 37.82
C THR A 596 5.47 -28.04 37.74
N ARG A 597 5.84 -29.32 37.83
CA ARG A 597 7.24 -29.78 37.66
C ARG A 597 7.44 -30.79 36.53
N SER A 598 6.44 -30.97 35.67
CA SER A 598 6.45 -31.98 34.61
C SER A 598 7.55 -31.82 33.54
N LEU A 599 8.20 -30.65 33.45
CA LEU A 599 9.18 -30.34 32.40
C LEU A 599 10.59 -30.02 32.94
N GLU A 600 10.93 -30.38 34.17
CA GLU A 600 12.27 -30.13 34.74
C GLU A 600 13.42 -30.82 33.99
N ASP A 601 13.13 -31.84 33.19
CA ASP A 601 14.07 -32.57 32.34
C ASP A 601 14.13 -32.06 30.89
N THR A 602 13.48 -30.91 30.63
CA THR A 602 13.23 -30.42 29.27
C THR A 602 13.95 -29.09 29.01
N LEU A 603 14.59 -28.98 27.85
CA LEU A 603 15.07 -27.72 27.29
C LEU A 603 14.16 -27.27 26.14
N VAL A 604 13.63 -26.05 26.23
CA VAL A 604 12.84 -25.40 25.19
C VAL A 604 13.64 -24.25 24.58
N ILE A 605 13.89 -24.32 23.26
CA ILE A 605 14.58 -23.29 22.49
C ILE A 605 13.56 -22.58 21.60
N ALA A 606 13.21 -21.34 21.98
CA ALA A 606 12.25 -20.52 21.25
C ALA A 606 12.93 -19.72 20.14
N VAL A 607 12.48 -19.88 18.90
CA VAL A 607 12.94 -19.12 17.74
C VAL A 607 11.91 -18.04 17.40
N SER A 608 12.33 -16.78 17.36
CA SER A 608 11.46 -15.65 17.00
C SER A 608 12.25 -14.51 16.37
N GLN A 609 11.70 -13.89 15.32
CA GLN A 609 12.29 -12.69 14.73
C GLN A 609 12.03 -11.46 15.63
N SER A 610 10.76 -11.18 15.95
CA SER A 610 10.35 -9.96 16.65
C SER A 610 10.51 -10.03 18.18
N GLY A 611 10.51 -11.24 18.74
CA GLY A 611 10.43 -11.48 20.18
C GLY A 611 9.10 -11.06 20.83
N THR A 612 8.11 -10.64 20.04
CA THR A 612 6.79 -10.20 20.51
C THR A 612 5.66 -11.14 20.10
N THR A 613 5.95 -12.21 19.36
CA THR A 613 4.94 -13.19 18.90
C THR A 613 4.18 -13.76 20.08
N THR A 614 2.86 -13.52 20.13
CA THR A 614 2.00 -13.85 21.29
C THR A 614 2.02 -15.33 21.64
N ASP A 615 1.86 -16.21 20.65
CA ASP A 615 1.85 -17.67 20.89
C ASP A 615 3.19 -18.17 21.44
N THR A 616 4.31 -17.69 20.90
CA THR A 616 5.65 -18.06 21.36
C THR A 616 5.88 -17.57 22.79
N ASN A 617 5.57 -16.30 23.08
CA ASN A 617 5.69 -15.72 24.41
C ASN A 617 4.84 -16.48 25.43
N ARG A 618 3.57 -16.75 25.10
CA ARG A 618 2.66 -17.53 25.94
C ARG A 618 3.19 -18.94 26.20
N THR A 619 3.71 -19.60 25.17
CA THR A 619 4.27 -20.96 25.31
C THR A 619 5.47 -20.96 26.25
N VAL A 620 6.36 -19.97 26.13
CA VAL A 620 7.52 -19.80 27.03
C VAL A 620 7.08 -19.59 28.47
N ASP A 621 6.09 -18.72 28.71
CA ASP A 621 5.52 -18.52 30.05
C ASP A 621 4.98 -19.86 30.63
N MET A 622 4.26 -20.64 29.82
CA MET A 622 3.66 -21.91 30.23
C MET A 622 4.67 -23.04 30.52
N VAL A 623 5.75 -23.15 29.73
CA VAL A 623 6.78 -24.19 29.95
C VAL A 623 7.68 -23.82 31.12
N ARG A 624 7.99 -22.53 31.29
CA ARG A 624 8.78 -22.02 32.43
C ARG A 624 8.06 -22.24 33.74
N GLN A 625 6.75 -21.98 33.79
CA GLN A 625 5.90 -22.30 34.95
C GLN A 625 5.90 -23.79 35.31
N ARG A 626 6.27 -24.68 34.38
CA ARG A 626 6.37 -26.14 34.57
C ARG A 626 7.79 -26.65 34.84
N GLY A 627 8.74 -25.74 35.06
CA GLY A 627 10.12 -26.07 35.40
C GLY A 627 11.08 -26.27 34.22
N ALA A 628 10.63 -26.07 32.97
CA ALA A 628 11.49 -26.21 31.80
C ALA A 628 12.63 -25.17 31.78
N TYR A 629 13.78 -25.57 31.25
CA TYR A 629 14.84 -24.63 30.89
C TYR A 629 14.50 -23.96 29.57
N THR A 630 14.74 -22.65 29.47
CA THR A 630 14.32 -21.86 28.32
C THR A 630 15.47 -21.06 27.72
N LEU A 631 15.66 -21.17 26.40
CA LEU A 631 16.59 -20.36 25.62
C LEU A 631 15.81 -19.71 24.47
N ALA A 632 16.18 -18.50 24.05
CA ALA A 632 15.61 -17.90 22.86
C ALA A 632 16.68 -17.54 21.80
N ILE A 633 16.37 -17.78 20.53
CA ILE A 633 17.10 -17.24 19.38
C ILE A 633 16.27 -16.08 18.84
N VAL A 634 16.75 -14.85 19.02
CA VAL A 634 15.97 -13.62 18.76
C VAL A 634 16.76 -12.58 18.01
N ASN A 635 16.12 -11.87 17.07
CA ASN A 635 16.78 -10.83 16.29
C ASN A 635 16.65 -9.43 16.89
N ARG A 636 15.57 -9.15 17.62
CA ARG A 636 15.30 -7.84 18.24
C ARG A 636 15.69 -7.81 19.72
N ARG A 637 16.69 -6.99 20.07
CA ARG A 637 16.99 -6.63 21.47
C ARG A 637 15.79 -5.98 22.15
N ASP A 638 15.71 -6.13 23.47
CA ASP A 638 14.70 -5.51 24.33
C ASP A 638 13.24 -5.85 23.96
N SER A 639 13.04 -6.99 23.30
CA SER A 639 11.72 -7.55 23.01
C SER A 639 11.21 -8.38 24.19
N ASP A 640 9.89 -8.49 24.34
CA ASP A 640 9.25 -9.15 25.49
C ASP A 640 9.81 -10.56 25.79
N LEU A 641 10.07 -11.37 24.76
CA LEU A 641 10.62 -12.72 24.91
C LEU A 641 12.00 -12.74 25.58
N THR A 642 12.82 -11.72 25.34
CA THR A 642 14.19 -11.66 25.89
C THR A 642 14.21 -11.53 27.41
N PHE A 643 13.16 -10.97 28.00
CA PHE A 643 13.01 -10.84 29.45
C PHE A 643 12.36 -12.07 30.13
N LYS A 644 11.92 -13.06 29.34
CA LYS A 644 11.14 -14.22 29.83
C LYS A 644 11.92 -15.54 29.86
N VAL A 645 13.05 -15.63 29.17
CA VAL A 645 13.85 -16.86 29.04
C VAL A 645 15.09 -16.87 29.93
N ASP A 646 15.69 -18.04 30.16
CA ASP A 646 16.91 -18.20 30.97
C ASP A 646 18.19 -17.82 30.21
N GLY A 647 18.14 -17.73 28.88
CA GLY A 647 19.27 -17.32 28.05
C GLY A 647 18.84 -16.88 26.65
N VAL A 648 19.58 -15.95 26.05
CA VAL A 648 19.23 -15.35 24.76
C VAL A 648 20.42 -15.37 23.81
N MET A 649 20.27 -16.05 22.68
CA MET A 649 21.18 -15.96 21.54
C MET A 649 20.63 -14.93 20.54
N TYR A 650 21.28 -13.77 20.48
CA TYR A 650 20.94 -12.78 19.46
C TYR A 650 21.47 -13.18 18.09
N THR A 651 20.64 -13.04 17.05
CA THR A 651 21.11 -13.07 15.66
C THR A 651 21.72 -11.72 15.28
N SER A 652 22.73 -11.74 14.41
CA SER A 652 23.49 -10.55 13.99
C SER A 652 23.99 -9.78 15.23
N SER A 653 23.82 -8.46 15.27
CA SER A 653 24.10 -7.64 16.46
C SER A 653 22.89 -7.47 17.39
N GLY A 654 21.73 -8.05 17.06
CA GLY A 654 20.45 -7.76 17.72
C GLY A 654 19.81 -6.41 17.34
N ARG A 655 20.43 -5.68 16.40
CA ARG A 655 19.96 -4.40 15.82
C ARG A 655 19.52 -4.54 14.36
N ASP A 656 19.57 -5.76 13.82
CA ASP A 656 19.39 -6.04 12.40
C ASP A 656 17.91 -6.16 12.02
N ILE A 657 17.16 -5.06 12.20
CA ILE A 657 15.70 -5.02 12.07
C ILE A 657 15.27 -5.48 10.66
N GLU A 658 14.29 -6.38 10.60
CA GLU A 658 13.54 -6.67 9.37
C GLU A 658 12.32 -5.75 9.35
N MET A 659 12.24 -4.93 8.31
CA MET A 659 11.12 -4.02 8.01
C MET A 659 10.12 -4.69 7.07
N SER A 660 10.58 -5.59 6.20
CA SER A 660 9.68 -6.43 5.41
C SER A 660 8.86 -7.34 6.32
N VAL A 661 7.54 -7.44 6.06
CA VAL A 661 6.67 -8.37 6.80
C VAL A 661 7.07 -9.82 6.55
N ALA A 662 7.44 -10.15 5.31
CA ALA A 662 7.93 -11.48 4.98
C ALA A 662 9.41 -11.60 5.40
N SER A 663 9.68 -12.48 6.38
CA SER A 663 11.02 -12.66 6.97
C SER A 663 12.02 -13.29 5.99
N THR A 664 13.29 -12.84 6.04
CA THR A 664 14.37 -13.24 5.12
C THR A 664 15.68 -13.49 5.88
N LYS A 665 16.49 -12.46 6.16
CA LYS A 665 17.79 -12.53 6.86
C LYS A 665 17.70 -13.22 8.22
N ALA A 666 16.60 -13.04 8.95
CA ALA A 666 16.39 -13.68 10.24
C ALA A 666 16.35 -15.21 10.12
N PHE A 667 15.77 -15.77 9.06
CA PHE A 667 15.74 -17.23 8.84
C PHE A 667 17.15 -17.83 8.78
N TYR A 668 18.02 -17.25 7.94
CA TYR A 668 19.40 -17.74 7.77
C TYR A 668 20.23 -17.58 9.04
N SER A 669 20.12 -16.42 9.68
CA SER A 669 20.84 -16.13 10.92
C SER A 669 20.35 -17.00 12.08
N GLN A 670 19.06 -17.33 12.15
CA GLN A 670 18.50 -18.26 13.15
C GLN A 670 19.07 -19.67 12.99
N ILE A 671 19.21 -20.15 11.74
CA ILE A 671 19.84 -21.46 11.45
C ILE A 671 21.31 -21.46 11.88
N ALA A 672 22.06 -20.41 11.53
CA ALA A 672 23.47 -20.28 11.94
C ALA A 672 23.63 -20.23 13.47
N ALA A 673 22.76 -19.50 14.17
CA ALA A 673 22.74 -19.44 15.62
C ALA A 673 22.40 -20.80 16.25
N GLY A 674 21.41 -21.52 15.71
CA GLY A 674 21.06 -22.88 16.15
C GLY A 674 22.19 -23.88 15.94
N ALA A 675 22.94 -23.76 14.84
CA ALA A 675 24.14 -24.55 14.57
C ALA A 675 25.24 -24.30 15.63
N LEU A 676 25.48 -23.04 16.01
CA LEU A 676 26.45 -22.71 17.07
C LEU A 676 26.03 -23.26 18.44
N ILE A 677 24.76 -23.09 18.82
CA ILE A 677 24.22 -23.63 20.09
C ILE A 677 24.37 -25.15 20.13
N SER A 678 24.02 -25.84 19.05
CA SER A 678 24.14 -27.31 18.98
C SER A 678 25.58 -27.79 19.03
N LEU A 679 26.53 -27.14 18.34
CA LEU A 679 27.96 -27.47 18.43
C LEU A 679 28.51 -27.26 19.84
N HIS A 680 28.12 -26.17 20.50
CA HIS A 680 28.53 -25.91 21.88
C HIS A 680 28.00 -26.98 22.83
N ILE A 681 26.72 -27.34 22.72
CA ILE A 681 26.12 -28.39 23.56
C ILE A 681 26.73 -29.77 23.25
N ALA A 682 27.01 -30.09 21.99
CA ALA A 682 27.68 -31.33 21.61
C ALA A 682 29.09 -31.42 22.24
N GLY A 683 29.84 -30.31 22.26
CA GLY A 683 31.12 -30.20 22.95
C GLY A 683 31.00 -30.34 24.46
N LEU A 684 30.07 -29.62 25.10
CA LEU A 684 29.80 -29.71 26.54
C LEU A 684 29.45 -31.13 27.01
N LYS A 685 28.74 -31.89 26.17
CA LYS A 685 28.34 -33.28 26.44
C LYS A 685 29.35 -34.31 25.96
N GLY A 686 30.49 -33.88 25.39
CA GLY A 686 31.54 -34.77 24.89
C GLY A 686 31.10 -35.71 23.75
N ARG A 687 30.10 -35.33 22.96
CA ARG A 687 29.53 -36.18 21.88
C ARG A 687 30.24 -36.06 20.54
N ARG A 688 31.00 -34.98 20.35
CA ARG A 688 31.80 -34.72 19.14
C ARG A 688 33.22 -34.34 19.53
N SER A 689 34.17 -34.67 18.67
CA SER A 689 35.57 -34.27 18.87
C SER A 689 35.79 -32.79 18.54
N GLU A 690 36.88 -32.22 19.03
CA GLU A 690 37.25 -30.83 18.72
C GLU A 690 37.51 -30.64 17.21
N GLU A 691 38.02 -31.67 16.51
CA GLU A 691 38.22 -31.63 15.05
C GLU A 691 36.90 -31.54 14.30
N PHE A 692 35.90 -32.33 14.69
CA PHE A 692 34.56 -32.24 14.10
C PHE A 692 33.97 -30.84 14.29
N ILE A 693 34.03 -30.31 15.52
CA ILE A 693 33.52 -28.97 15.83
C ILE A 693 34.26 -27.91 15.01
N SER A 694 35.58 -28.02 14.90
CA SER A 694 36.42 -27.09 14.14
C SER A 694 36.09 -27.10 12.64
N GLU A 695 35.85 -28.27 12.07
CA GLU A 695 35.44 -28.42 10.66
C GLU A 695 34.03 -27.87 10.41
N GLU A 696 33.06 -28.13 11.30
CA GLU A 696 31.72 -27.54 11.20
C GLU A 696 31.76 -26.01 11.29
N ILE A 697 32.55 -25.44 12.20
CA ILE A 697 32.76 -23.99 12.28
C ILE A 697 33.35 -23.47 10.97
N ARG A 698 34.32 -24.17 10.37
CA ARG A 698 34.90 -23.78 9.07
C ARG A 698 33.81 -23.74 7.98
N HIS A 699 32.90 -24.71 7.97
CA HIS A 699 31.77 -24.73 7.04
C HIS A 699 30.79 -23.57 7.27
N LEU A 700 30.45 -23.27 8.53
CA LEU A 700 29.61 -22.12 8.89
C LEU A 700 30.23 -20.79 8.40
N LEU A 701 31.55 -20.61 8.60
CA LEU A 701 32.26 -19.39 8.17
C LEU A 701 32.33 -19.23 6.64
N MET A 702 32.16 -20.31 5.87
CA MET A 702 32.10 -20.22 4.41
C MET A 702 30.70 -19.83 3.89
N LEU A 703 29.64 -19.98 4.69
CA LEU A 703 28.25 -19.74 4.27
C LEU A 703 28.06 -18.32 3.69
N PRO A 704 28.53 -17.22 4.32
CA PRO A 704 28.34 -15.87 3.78
C PRO A 704 28.88 -15.72 2.35
N SER A 705 30.10 -16.22 2.09
CA SER A 705 30.71 -16.17 0.76
C SER A 705 29.95 -17.04 -0.26
N GLY A 706 29.35 -18.15 0.19
CA GLY A 706 28.49 -19.00 -0.62
C GLY A 706 27.17 -18.31 -0.97
N MET A 707 26.56 -17.64 0.00
CA MET A 707 25.34 -16.85 -0.20
C MET A 707 25.58 -15.70 -1.19
N GLN A 708 26.72 -15.00 -1.11
CA GLN A 708 27.09 -13.97 -2.09
C GLN A 708 27.16 -14.53 -3.53
N LYS A 709 27.67 -15.74 -3.72
CA LYS A 709 27.68 -16.40 -5.04
C LYS A 709 26.27 -16.71 -5.54
N VAL A 710 25.34 -17.04 -4.65
CA VAL A 710 23.92 -17.23 -5.00
C VAL A 710 23.27 -15.90 -5.37
N LEU A 711 23.49 -14.85 -4.59
CA LEU A 711 23.00 -13.50 -4.89
C LEU A 711 23.52 -13.00 -6.25
N ALA A 712 24.75 -13.33 -6.64
CA ALA A 712 25.29 -12.99 -7.96
C ALA A 712 24.52 -13.63 -9.14
N MET A 713 23.67 -14.63 -8.90
CA MET A 713 22.81 -15.24 -9.92
C MET A 713 21.44 -14.55 -10.08
N GLN A 714 21.21 -13.45 -9.37
CA GLN A 714 19.93 -12.75 -9.28
C GLN A 714 19.28 -12.48 -10.65
N GLU A 715 20.03 -12.05 -11.66
CA GLU A 715 19.50 -11.80 -13.02
C GLU A 715 18.96 -13.08 -13.69
N LYS A 716 19.66 -14.21 -13.53
CA LYS A 716 19.22 -15.51 -14.08
C LYS A 716 17.95 -16.00 -13.38
N ILE A 717 17.91 -15.82 -12.06
CA ILE A 717 16.73 -16.17 -11.25
C ILE A 717 15.53 -15.29 -11.64
N ALA A 718 15.74 -13.99 -11.83
CA ALA A 718 14.72 -13.06 -12.30
C ALA A 718 14.17 -13.45 -13.67
N ALA A 719 15.06 -13.80 -14.61
CA ALA A 719 14.66 -14.24 -15.94
C ALA A 719 13.84 -15.54 -15.93
N SER A 720 14.19 -16.50 -15.06
CA SER A 720 13.39 -17.72 -14.86
C SER A 720 11.99 -17.40 -14.31
N ALA A 721 11.92 -16.64 -13.22
CA ALA A 721 10.66 -16.28 -12.59
C ALA A 721 9.74 -15.49 -13.53
N GLY A 722 10.29 -14.54 -14.28
CA GLY A 722 9.55 -13.73 -15.27
C GLY A 722 8.89 -14.56 -16.36
N ARG A 723 9.52 -15.66 -16.80
CA ARG A 723 8.95 -16.58 -17.80
C ARG A 723 7.95 -17.55 -17.18
N LEU A 724 8.33 -18.18 -16.06
CA LEU A 724 7.62 -19.36 -15.57
C LEU A 724 6.49 -19.04 -14.60
N ALA A 725 6.55 -17.96 -13.81
CA ALA A 725 5.55 -17.66 -12.79
C ALA A 725 4.14 -17.49 -13.37
N VAL A 726 4.01 -16.81 -14.50
CA VAL A 726 2.71 -16.55 -15.13
C VAL A 726 2.22 -17.70 -16.01
N SER A 727 3.09 -18.66 -16.35
CA SER A 727 2.80 -19.76 -17.27
C SER A 727 1.96 -20.90 -16.66
N ARG A 728 2.03 -21.10 -15.33
CA ARG A 728 1.32 -22.19 -14.64
C ARG A 728 0.41 -21.69 -13.53
N LEU A 729 -0.77 -22.31 -13.42
CA LEU A 729 -1.73 -22.02 -12.36
C LEU A 729 -1.26 -22.60 -11.02
N TYR A 730 -1.00 -23.91 -10.99
CA TYR A 730 -0.63 -24.69 -9.81
C TYR A 730 0.88 -24.75 -9.62
N TRP A 731 1.34 -24.53 -8.40
CA TRP A 731 2.75 -24.54 -8.04
C TRP A 731 3.00 -25.48 -6.85
N ALA A 732 4.21 -26.02 -6.79
CA ALA A 732 4.69 -26.85 -5.68
C ALA A 732 6.16 -26.55 -5.37
N THR A 733 6.55 -26.78 -4.12
CA THR A 733 7.95 -26.85 -3.71
C THR A 733 8.24 -28.24 -3.18
N VAL A 734 9.38 -28.81 -3.53
CA VAL A 734 9.74 -30.16 -3.10
C VAL A 734 11.16 -30.22 -2.56
N GLY A 735 11.33 -30.97 -1.47
CA GLY A 735 12.63 -31.17 -0.82
C GLY A 735 12.56 -32.35 0.14
N SER A 736 13.64 -33.13 0.19
CA SER A 736 13.73 -34.34 1.03
C SER A 736 14.88 -34.24 2.03
N GLY A 737 14.77 -34.97 3.15
CA GLY A 737 15.69 -34.84 4.27
C GLY A 737 15.74 -33.38 4.81
N PRO A 738 16.92 -32.82 5.11
CA PRO A 738 17.05 -31.44 5.58
C PRO A 738 16.44 -30.41 4.63
N ASN A 739 16.44 -30.67 3.31
CA ASN A 739 15.89 -29.76 2.31
C ASN A 739 14.36 -29.65 2.36
N LYS A 740 13.66 -30.49 3.14
CA LYS A 740 12.23 -30.28 3.40
C LYS A 740 11.97 -28.94 4.08
N ALA A 741 12.85 -28.51 5.00
CA ALA A 741 12.77 -27.19 5.63
C ALA A 741 12.91 -26.06 4.60
N ALA A 742 13.78 -26.22 3.60
CA ALA A 742 13.89 -25.25 2.50
C ALA A 742 12.62 -25.20 1.66
N ALA A 743 12.07 -26.35 1.27
CA ALA A 743 10.82 -26.41 0.51
C ALA A 743 9.65 -25.75 1.28
N ASP A 744 9.54 -26.00 2.58
CA ASP A 744 8.50 -25.40 3.44
C ASP A 744 8.63 -23.88 3.55
N GLU A 745 9.85 -23.37 3.70
CA GLU A 745 10.11 -21.93 3.78
C GLU A 745 9.87 -21.24 2.44
N ILE A 746 10.33 -21.83 1.33
CA ILE A 746 10.07 -21.30 -0.01
C ILE A 746 8.55 -21.27 -0.27
N ARG A 747 7.81 -22.31 0.11
CA ARG A 747 6.33 -22.32 0.01
C ARG A 747 5.73 -21.15 0.78
N ILE A 748 6.18 -20.88 2.01
CA ILE A 748 5.68 -19.75 2.81
C ILE A 748 5.93 -18.44 2.06
N LYS A 749 7.16 -18.16 1.63
CA LYS A 749 7.46 -16.90 0.92
C LYS A 749 6.67 -16.77 -0.37
N LEU A 750 6.57 -17.83 -1.17
CA LEU A 750 5.78 -17.79 -2.40
C LEU A 750 4.29 -17.55 -2.12
N SER A 751 3.74 -18.12 -1.04
CA SER A 751 2.36 -17.89 -0.64
C SER A 751 2.13 -16.45 -0.16
N GLU A 752 3.06 -15.92 0.65
CA GLU A 752 3.04 -14.54 1.16
C GLU A 752 3.21 -13.50 0.06
N LEU A 753 4.08 -13.75 -0.92
CA LEU A 753 4.41 -12.79 -1.98
C LEU A 753 3.55 -12.93 -3.22
N CYS A 754 3.13 -14.15 -3.60
CA CYS A 754 2.42 -14.41 -4.85
C CYS A 754 0.92 -14.63 -4.65
N TYR A 755 0.44 -14.77 -3.41
CA TYR A 755 -0.96 -15.05 -3.04
C TYR A 755 -1.52 -16.29 -3.73
N LYS A 756 -0.67 -17.32 -3.86
CA LYS A 756 -1.05 -18.64 -4.37
C LYS A 756 -1.07 -19.64 -3.23
N THR A 757 -2.00 -20.60 -3.32
CA THR A 757 -1.91 -21.84 -2.55
C THR A 757 -0.88 -22.74 -3.21
N ILE A 758 0.14 -23.14 -2.46
CA ILE A 758 1.30 -23.87 -2.96
C ILE A 758 1.50 -25.08 -2.06
N SER A 759 1.66 -26.27 -2.64
CA SER A 759 1.99 -27.47 -1.86
C SER A 759 3.48 -27.47 -1.49
N SER A 760 3.82 -28.12 -0.37
CA SER A 760 5.22 -28.44 -0.05
C SER A 760 5.33 -29.91 0.34
N ASP A 761 5.94 -30.69 -0.54
CA ASP A 761 5.93 -32.14 -0.47
C ASP A 761 7.37 -32.68 -0.37
N TYR A 762 7.50 -33.94 0.05
CA TYR A 762 8.74 -34.69 -0.20
C TYR A 762 8.85 -34.97 -1.69
N ILE A 763 10.08 -34.98 -2.22
CA ILE A 763 10.33 -35.13 -3.66
C ILE A 763 9.71 -36.44 -4.16
N GLU A 764 9.94 -37.52 -3.43
CA GLU A 764 9.52 -38.87 -3.81
C GLU A 764 7.99 -39.03 -3.78
N ASP A 765 7.30 -38.29 -2.92
CA ASP A 765 5.84 -38.37 -2.74
C ASP A 765 5.06 -37.57 -3.78
N LYS A 766 5.66 -36.55 -4.42
CA LYS A 766 4.94 -35.63 -5.31
C LYS A 766 4.21 -36.34 -6.45
N LYS A 767 4.78 -37.44 -6.97
CA LYS A 767 4.18 -38.26 -8.03
C LYS A 767 2.89 -38.97 -7.60
N HIS A 768 2.64 -39.10 -6.30
CA HIS A 768 1.46 -39.78 -5.73
C HIS A 768 0.32 -38.82 -5.34
N ILE A 769 0.51 -37.51 -5.45
CA ILE A 769 -0.42 -36.50 -4.93
C ILE A 769 -1.16 -35.80 -6.07
N ASP A 770 -0.53 -34.84 -6.73
CA ASP A 770 -1.18 -33.88 -7.64
C ASP A 770 -0.29 -33.54 -8.86
N LEU A 771 0.64 -34.42 -9.24
CA LEU A 771 1.48 -34.23 -10.43
C LEU A 771 0.67 -34.09 -11.73
N SER A 772 -0.54 -34.66 -11.78
CA SER A 772 -1.48 -34.54 -12.90
C SER A 772 -1.99 -33.11 -13.16
N SER A 773 -1.78 -32.18 -12.23
CA SER A 773 -2.15 -30.76 -12.39
C SER A 773 -1.19 -29.98 -13.30
N GLU A 774 -0.17 -30.65 -13.86
CA GLU A 774 0.92 -30.05 -14.65
C GLU A 774 1.53 -28.82 -13.92
N PRO A 775 2.01 -28.97 -12.68
CA PRO A 775 2.41 -27.83 -11.86
C PRO A 775 3.77 -27.25 -12.27
N LEU A 776 4.03 -26.03 -11.83
CA LEU A 776 5.40 -25.53 -11.69
C LEU A 776 6.00 -26.05 -10.39
N ILE A 777 7.19 -26.66 -10.43
CA ILE A 777 7.82 -27.31 -9.28
C ILE A 777 9.21 -26.72 -9.04
N LEU A 778 9.43 -26.14 -7.85
CA LEU A 778 10.76 -25.78 -7.36
C LEU A 778 11.36 -26.97 -6.60
N ILE A 779 12.50 -27.48 -7.06
CA ILE A 779 13.14 -28.69 -6.55
C ILE A 779 14.42 -28.32 -5.79
N CYS A 780 14.42 -28.55 -4.47
CA CYS A 780 15.57 -28.32 -3.58
C CYS A 780 16.48 -29.56 -3.51
N ALA A 781 17.42 -29.68 -4.45
CA ALA A 781 18.31 -30.84 -4.58
C ALA A 781 19.76 -30.59 -4.10
N ALA A 782 20.18 -29.34 -3.90
CA ALA A 782 21.53 -29.02 -3.46
C ALA A 782 21.84 -29.61 -2.08
N GLY A 783 23.07 -30.10 -1.88
CA GLY A 783 23.50 -30.82 -0.68
C GLY A 783 22.90 -32.21 -0.46
N ALA A 784 22.13 -32.74 -1.42
CA ALA A 784 21.67 -34.13 -1.33
C ALA A 784 22.84 -35.12 -1.47
N GLY A 785 22.81 -36.20 -0.69
CA GLY A 785 23.85 -37.22 -0.74
C GLY A 785 23.93 -37.96 -2.08
N PRO A 786 25.07 -38.60 -2.42
CA PRO A 786 25.29 -39.26 -3.71
C PRO A 786 24.25 -40.32 -4.09
N THR A 787 23.68 -41.01 -3.10
CA THR A 787 22.64 -42.02 -3.33
C THR A 787 21.29 -41.35 -3.63
N VAL A 788 20.92 -40.34 -2.83
CA VAL A 788 19.62 -39.67 -2.90
C VAL A 788 19.51 -38.80 -4.17
N ILE A 789 20.60 -38.18 -4.61
CA ILE A 789 20.56 -37.33 -5.82
C ILE A 789 20.15 -38.10 -7.07
N GLY A 790 20.51 -39.39 -7.18
CA GLY A 790 20.10 -40.24 -8.29
C GLY A 790 18.59 -40.45 -8.36
N ASP A 791 17.96 -40.65 -7.20
CA ASP A 791 16.51 -40.79 -7.09
C ASP A 791 15.80 -39.46 -7.40
N ILE A 792 16.33 -38.34 -6.91
CA ILE A 792 15.79 -36.99 -7.21
C ILE A 792 15.83 -36.71 -8.72
N ILE A 793 16.91 -37.07 -9.42
CA ILE A 793 17.00 -36.91 -10.89
C ILE A 793 15.93 -37.75 -11.58
N LYS A 794 15.73 -39.00 -11.14
CA LYS A 794 14.71 -39.90 -11.69
C LYS A 794 13.30 -39.35 -11.46
N ASP A 795 12.97 -38.87 -10.27
CA ASP A 795 11.66 -38.27 -9.99
C ASP A 795 11.47 -36.96 -10.77
N THR A 796 12.52 -36.17 -10.97
CA THR A 796 12.47 -34.98 -11.85
C THR A 796 12.12 -35.35 -13.29
N ALA A 797 12.71 -36.42 -13.83
CA ALA A 797 12.37 -36.92 -15.15
C ALA A 797 10.89 -37.32 -15.26
N ILE A 798 10.34 -37.94 -14.20
CA ILE A 798 8.91 -38.25 -14.10
C ILE A 798 8.09 -36.95 -14.10
N PHE A 799 8.48 -35.93 -13.34
CA PHE A 799 7.76 -34.66 -13.31
C PHE A 799 7.69 -34.02 -14.71
N LYS A 800 8.84 -33.99 -15.41
CA LYS A 800 8.92 -33.45 -16.76
C LYS A 800 8.09 -34.24 -17.77
N ALA A 801 8.06 -35.56 -17.67
CA ALA A 801 7.23 -36.43 -18.51
C ALA A 801 5.74 -36.16 -18.33
N HIS A 802 5.31 -35.75 -17.14
CA HIS A 802 3.96 -35.29 -16.83
C HIS A 802 3.76 -33.78 -17.07
N LYS A 803 4.59 -33.18 -17.94
CA LYS A 803 4.55 -31.78 -18.37
C LYS A 803 4.69 -30.76 -17.24
N ALA A 804 5.21 -31.12 -16.07
CA ALA A 804 5.54 -30.12 -15.05
C ALA A 804 6.62 -29.15 -15.57
N ALA A 805 6.56 -27.90 -15.13
CA ALA A 805 7.66 -26.94 -15.32
C ALA A 805 8.61 -27.04 -14.13
N THR A 806 9.86 -27.47 -14.34
CA THR A 806 10.78 -27.79 -13.24
C THR A 806 11.90 -26.77 -13.12
N VAL A 807 11.95 -26.10 -11.97
CA VAL A 807 13.02 -25.18 -11.56
C VAL A 807 13.86 -25.88 -10.50
N ILE A 808 15.14 -26.11 -10.79
CA ILE A 808 15.97 -27.02 -10.01
C ILE A 808 17.13 -26.27 -9.38
N ILE A 809 17.35 -26.51 -8.09
CA ILE A 809 18.49 -25.98 -7.34
C ILE A 809 19.39 -27.16 -7.00
N ALA A 810 20.62 -27.16 -7.53
CA ALA A 810 21.55 -28.28 -7.40
C ALA A 810 22.96 -27.80 -7.08
N ASP A 811 23.78 -28.71 -6.58
CA ASP A 811 25.19 -28.44 -6.33
C ASP A 811 25.95 -28.13 -7.62
N LYS A 812 26.96 -27.27 -7.52
CA LYS A 812 27.86 -26.98 -8.64
C LYS A 812 28.44 -28.27 -9.25
N GLY A 813 28.28 -28.40 -10.56
CA GLY A 813 28.73 -29.53 -11.37
C GLY A 813 27.74 -30.70 -11.47
N GLU A 814 26.53 -30.56 -10.93
CA GLU A 814 25.47 -31.55 -11.11
C GLU A 814 24.63 -31.22 -12.37
N ASP A 815 25.11 -31.67 -13.52
CA ASP A 815 24.51 -31.39 -14.82
C ASP A 815 23.52 -32.46 -15.29
N ARG A 816 23.34 -33.56 -14.53
CA ARG A 816 22.42 -34.65 -14.91
C ARG A 816 20.95 -34.22 -14.93
N PHE A 817 20.62 -33.07 -14.35
CA PHE A 817 19.29 -32.47 -14.42
C PHE A 817 19.00 -31.73 -15.74
N LEU A 818 20.00 -31.36 -16.54
CA LEU A 818 19.83 -30.53 -17.75
C LEU A 818 18.76 -31.03 -18.72
N PRO A 819 18.60 -32.35 -18.99
CA PRO A 819 17.57 -32.83 -19.93
C PRO A 819 16.14 -32.62 -19.43
N TYR A 820 15.96 -32.42 -18.13
CA TYR A 820 14.65 -32.38 -17.48
C TYR A 820 14.31 -30.99 -16.93
N ALA A 821 15.30 -30.12 -16.72
CA ALA A 821 15.14 -28.79 -16.17
C ALA A 821 14.58 -27.79 -17.19
N ASP A 822 13.61 -26.96 -16.77
CA ASP A 822 13.30 -25.71 -17.48
C ASP A 822 14.30 -24.60 -17.08
N ASP A 823 14.72 -24.61 -15.81
CA ASP A 823 15.83 -23.80 -15.31
C ASP A 823 16.62 -24.59 -14.25
N LEU A 824 17.94 -24.50 -14.29
CA LEU A 824 18.87 -25.15 -13.35
C LEU A 824 19.79 -24.10 -12.72
N PHE A 825 19.78 -24.02 -11.39
CA PHE A 825 20.61 -23.12 -10.61
C PHE A 825 21.67 -23.91 -9.83
N HIS A 826 22.93 -23.73 -10.22
CA HIS A 826 24.07 -24.33 -9.52
C HIS A 826 24.51 -23.47 -8.35
N VAL A 827 24.34 -23.97 -7.13
CA VAL A 827 24.80 -23.33 -5.89
C VAL A 827 26.11 -23.95 -5.41
N PRO A 828 26.90 -23.26 -4.54
CA PRO A 828 28.10 -23.84 -3.96
C PRO A 828 27.80 -25.13 -3.16
N ARG A 829 28.68 -26.13 -3.27
CA ARG A 829 28.57 -27.36 -2.46
C ARG A 829 28.71 -27.04 -0.97
N THR A 830 27.87 -27.67 -0.15
CA THR A 830 27.89 -27.55 1.31
C THR A 830 27.44 -28.86 1.97
N LEU A 831 27.48 -28.90 3.29
CA LEU A 831 27.03 -30.07 4.06
C LEU A 831 25.50 -30.21 4.01
N PRO A 832 24.95 -31.43 4.00
CA PRO A 832 23.51 -31.65 3.83
C PRO A 832 22.62 -30.89 4.83
N HIS A 833 23.02 -30.82 6.10
CA HIS A 833 22.26 -30.10 7.15
C HIS A 833 22.35 -28.58 7.04
N LEU A 834 23.33 -28.04 6.31
CA LEU A 834 23.48 -26.60 6.03
C LEU A 834 22.95 -26.20 4.64
N ALA A 835 22.70 -27.17 3.76
CA ALA A 835 22.17 -26.96 2.41
C ALA A 835 20.84 -26.20 2.34
N PRO A 836 19.92 -26.26 3.34
CA PRO A 836 18.70 -25.47 3.32
C PRO A 836 18.94 -23.97 3.15
N ILE A 837 20.09 -23.43 3.61
CA ILE A 837 20.44 -22.01 3.47
C ILE A 837 20.52 -21.60 1.99
N PHE A 838 21.22 -22.37 1.15
CA PHE A 838 21.38 -22.00 -0.26
C PHE A 838 20.12 -22.29 -1.09
N ASN A 839 19.44 -23.41 -0.83
CA ASN A 839 18.18 -23.73 -1.49
C ASN A 839 17.12 -22.64 -1.22
N THR A 840 16.94 -22.25 0.03
CA THR A 840 15.99 -21.20 0.41
C THR A 840 16.37 -19.85 -0.20
N LEU A 841 17.65 -19.49 -0.26
CA LEU A 841 18.10 -18.21 -0.82
C LEU A 841 17.75 -18.06 -2.31
N VAL A 842 17.92 -19.13 -3.10
CA VAL A 842 17.45 -19.13 -4.50
C VAL A 842 15.94 -18.99 -4.56
N GLY A 843 15.20 -19.75 -3.73
CA GLY A 843 13.74 -19.70 -3.72
C GLY A 843 13.15 -18.36 -3.24
N HIS A 844 13.80 -17.69 -2.29
CA HIS A 844 13.46 -16.34 -1.84
C HIS A 844 13.61 -15.31 -2.98
N LEU A 845 14.74 -15.33 -3.70
CA LEU A 845 14.95 -14.50 -4.88
C LEU A 845 13.94 -14.82 -6.00
N TRP A 846 13.72 -16.11 -6.28
CA TRP A 846 12.77 -16.53 -7.30
C TRP A 846 11.35 -16.07 -6.96
N GLY A 847 10.94 -16.19 -5.69
CA GLY A 847 9.64 -15.74 -5.22
C GLY A 847 9.43 -14.24 -5.29
N TYR A 848 10.47 -13.45 -4.97
CA TYR A 848 10.45 -12.00 -5.18
C TYR A 848 10.17 -11.64 -6.64
N TYR A 849 10.93 -12.22 -7.57
CA TYR A 849 10.74 -11.94 -9.00
C TYR A 849 9.45 -12.51 -9.57
N ALA A 850 8.96 -13.63 -9.04
CA ALA A 850 7.67 -14.16 -9.41
C ALA A 850 6.54 -13.21 -9.00
N ALA A 851 6.63 -12.60 -7.82
CA ALA A 851 5.68 -11.58 -7.37
C ALA A 851 5.72 -10.33 -8.26
N LEU A 852 6.92 -9.86 -8.64
CA LEU A 852 7.07 -8.74 -9.57
C LEU A 852 6.47 -9.05 -10.95
N ALA A 853 6.70 -10.24 -11.50
CA ALA A 853 6.13 -10.65 -12.78
C ALA A 853 4.59 -10.67 -12.76
N ILE A 854 3.99 -11.10 -11.64
CA ILE A 854 2.53 -11.05 -11.46
C ILE A 854 2.05 -9.60 -11.30
N HIS A 855 2.78 -8.77 -10.54
CA HIS A 855 2.45 -7.37 -10.30
C HIS A 855 2.50 -6.52 -11.57
N GLU A 856 3.45 -6.77 -12.47
CA GLU A 856 3.56 -6.06 -13.76
C GLU A 856 2.26 -6.16 -14.58
N SER A 857 1.56 -7.30 -14.47
CA SER A 857 0.26 -7.47 -15.11
C SER A 857 -0.82 -6.56 -14.50
N SER A 858 -0.72 -6.21 -13.21
CA SER A 858 -1.64 -5.26 -12.56
C SER A 858 -1.38 -3.83 -12.99
N ILE A 859 -0.12 -3.45 -13.21
CA ILE A 859 0.27 -2.13 -13.73
C ILE A 859 -0.33 -1.90 -15.11
N PHE A 860 -0.30 -2.91 -15.99
CA PHE A 860 -0.93 -2.84 -17.31
C PHE A 860 -2.43 -2.52 -17.25
N LEU A 861 -3.18 -3.20 -16.38
CA LEU A 861 -4.62 -2.95 -16.20
C LEU A 861 -4.90 -1.61 -15.51
N SER A 862 -4.08 -1.23 -14.52
CA SER A 862 -4.22 0.01 -13.78
C SER A 862 -3.95 1.24 -14.65
N GLY A 863 -2.91 1.19 -15.48
CA GLY A 863 -2.61 2.26 -16.43
C GLY A 863 -3.79 2.53 -17.37
N PHE A 864 -4.40 1.48 -17.91
CA PHE A 864 -5.60 1.62 -18.74
C PHE A 864 -6.79 2.22 -17.97
N ARG A 865 -7.02 1.77 -16.73
CA ARG A 865 -8.07 2.31 -15.87
C ARG A 865 -7.89 3.81 -15.60
N GLU A 866 -6.66 4.24 -15.32
CA GLU A 866 -6.34 5.65 -15.04
C GLU A 866 -6.47 6.52 -16.30
N GLU A 867 -6.00 6.04 -17.44
CA GLU A 867 -6.19 6.70 -18.73
C GLU A 867 -7.67 6.89 -19.07
N LEU A 868 -8.49 5.87 -18.83
CA LEU A 868 -9.95 5.97 -18.99
C LEU A 868 -10.54 7.01 -18.05
N HIS A 869 -10.15 7.01 -16.77
CA HIS A 869 -10.66 7.98 -15.80
C HIS A 869 -10.32 9.42 -16.20
N LYS A 870 -9.07 9.68 -16.60
CA LYS A 870 -8.63 11.00 -17.11
C LYS A 870 -9.42 11.42 -18.35
N MET A 871 -9.68 10.49 -19.26
CA MET A 871 -10.47 10.73 -20.45
C MET A 871 -11.92 11.10 -20.11
N LEU A 872 -12.57 10.35 -19.22
CA LEU A 872 -13.93 10.64 -18.75
C LEU A 872 -14.02 12.01 -18.07
N GLN A 873 -13.05 12.36 -17.21
CA GLN A 873 -12.99 13.68 -16.58
C GLN A 873 -12.79 14.81 -17.61
N ALA A 874 -11.93 14.60 -18.61
CA ALA A 874 -11.69 15.58 -19.67
C ALA A 874 -12.96 15.83 -20.50
N TYR A 875 -13.75 14.78 -20.76
CA TYR A 875 -15.04 14.92 -21.44
C TYR A 875 -16.11 15.57 -20.57
N ALA A 876 -16.18 15.24 -19.29
CA ALA A 876 -17.07 15.89 -18.34
C ALA A 876 -16.82 17.41 -18.28
N ARG A 877 -15.54 17.84 -18.28
CA ARG A 877 -15.15 19.26 -18.36
C ARG A 877 -15.57 19.95 -19.66
N LYS A 878 -15.75 19.18 -20.74
CA LYS A 878 -16.28 19.66 -22.03
C LYS A 878 -17.81 19.63 -22.10
N GLY A 879 -18.49 19.24 -21.02
CA GLY A 879 -19.95 19.15 -20.95
C GLY A 879 -20.56 17.94 -21.67
N LEU A 880 -19.75 16.97 -22.07
CA LEU A 880 -20.21 15.73 -22.70
C LEU A 880 -20.73 14.76 -21.64
N ASN A 881 -21.89 14.16 -21.89
CA ASN A 881 -22.46 13.14 -21.03
C ASN A 881 -21.91 11.74 -21.37
N THR A 882 -22.07 10.79 -20.46
CA THR A 882 -21.49 9.44 -20.59
C THR A 882 -21.91 8.69 -21.86
N TYR A 883 -23.12 8.94 -22.37
CA TYR A 883 -23.60 8.33 -23.61
C TYR A 883 -22.89 8.90 -24.84
N GLU A 884 -22.61 10.20 -24.85
CA GLU A 884 -21.85 10.85 -25.92
C GLU A 884 -20.40 10.35 -25.92
N VAL A 885 -19.79 10.20 -24.74
CA VAL A 885 -18.41 9.74 -24.60
C VAL A 885 -18.19 8.33 -25.17
N VAL A 886 -19.09 7.38 -24.91
CA VAL A 886 -18.94 6.02 -25.45
C VAL A 886 -19.07 5.98 -26.98
N LEU A 887 -19.75 6.97 -27.58
CA LEU A 887 -19.87 7.12 -29.03
C LEU A 887 -18.67 7.84 -29.67
N GLU A 888 -17.86 8.56 -28.89
CA GLU A 888 -16.67 9.25 -29.39
C GLU A 888 -15.68 8.27 -30.04
N LYS A 889 -15.14 8.69 -31.20
CA LYS A 889 -14.21 7.87 -31.98
C LYS A 889 -12.94 7.57 -31.18
N SER A 890 -12.36 8.59 -30.55
CA SER A 890 -11.14 8.48 -29.74
C SER A 890 -11.31 7.57 -28.53
N PHE A 891 -12.49 7.54 -27.90
CA PHE A 891 -12.80 6.61 -26.82
C PHE A 891 -12.80 5.16 -27.34
N ARG A 892 -13.53 4.89 -28.42
CA ARG A 892 -13.61 3.54 -29.03
C ARG A 892 -12.26 3.04 -29.55
N GLU A 893 -11.45 3.90 -30.15
CA GLU A 893 -10.08 3.58 -30.58
C GLU A 893 -9.19 3.18 -29.39
N LYS A 894 -9.31 3.88 -28.26
CA LYS A 894 -8.56 3.56 -27.04
C LYS A 894 -8.96 2.19 -26.47
N ILE A 895 -10.27 1.92 -26.37
CA ILE A 895 -10.80 0.60 -25.95
C ILE A 895 -10.26 -0.50 -26.87
N LEU A 896 -10.29 -0.28 -28.18
CA LEU A 896 -9.87 -1.27 -29.17
C LEU A 896 -8.35 -1.54 -29.13
N THR A 897 -7.55 -0.49 -28.93
CA THR A 897 -6.09 -0.61 -28.78
C THR A 897 -5.75 -1.51 -27.59
N PHE A 898 -6.39 -1.24 -26.44
CA PHE A 898 -6.20 -2.05 -25.25
C PHE A 898 -6.68 -3.50 -25.43
N TYR A 899 -7.84 -3.70 -26.07
CA TYR A 899 -8.37 -5.03 -26.38
C TYR A 899 -7.39 -5.86 -27.24
N THR A 900 -6.77 -5.24 -28.24
CA THR A 900 -5.82 -5.91 -29.14
C THR A 900 -4.56 -6.34 -28.39
N GLU A 901 -4.03 -5.46 -27.54
CA GLU A 901 -2.88 -5.78 -26.69
C GLU A 901 -3.19 -6.87 -25.66
N LEU A 902 -4.39 -6.85 -25.06
CA LEU A 902 -4.85 -7.89 -24.13
C LEU A 902 -4.90 -9.27 -24.81
N ILE A 903 -5.41 -9.36 -26.04
CA ILE A 903 -5.40 -10.61 -26.82
C ILE A 903 -3.98 -11.08 -27.11
N ARG A 904 -3.09 -10.17 -27.52
CA ARG A 904 -1.70 -10.50 -27.82
C ARG A 904 -1.03 -11.15 -26.61
N ARG A 905 -1.16 -10.53 -25.42
CA ARG A 905 -0.64 -11.08 -24.16
C ARG A 905 -1.24 -12.43 -23.80
N ARG A 906 -2.52 -12.65 -24.08
CA ARG A 906 -3.20 -13.92 -23.82
C ARG A 906 -2.61 -15.04 -24.69
N ASN A 907 -2.41 -14.76 -25.97
CA ASN A 907 -1.89 -15.74 -26.93
C ASN A 907 -0.40 -16.06 -26.66
N GLU A 908 0.33 -15.16 -26.00
CA GLU A 908 1.72 -15.36 -25.56
C GLU A 908 1.83 -15.97 -24.15
N GLU A 909 0.72 -16.41 -23.53
CA GLU A 909 0.67 -16.94 -22.16
C GLU A 909 1.20 -15.96 -21.07
N ARG A 910 1.11 -14.65 -21.33
CA ARG A 910 1.56 -13.57 -20.43
C ARG A 910 0.44 -12.98 -19.57
N LEU A 911 -0.76 -13.56 -19.62
CA LEU A 911 -1.90 -13.17 -18.78
C LEU A 911 -2.04 -14.17 -17.63
N PRO A 912 -1.78 -13.76 -16.38
CA PRO A 912 -1.80 -14.69 -15.25
C PRO A 912 -3.19 -15.26 -15.01
N GLY A 913 -3.29 -16.59 -14.88
CA GLY A 913 -4.56 -17.28 -14.56
C GLY A 913 -5.17 -16.88 -13.20
N ILE A 914 -4.41 -16.19 -12.34
CA ILE A 914 -4.85 -15.73 -11.01
C ILE A 914 -5.93 -14.65 -11.05
N ILE A 915 -6.13 -13.99 -12.21
CA ILE A 915 -7.24 -13.05 -12.42
C ILE A 915 -8.59 -13.75 -12.23
N GLY A 916 -8.65 -15.05 -12.52
CA GLY A 916 -9.86 -15.85 -12.49
C GLY A 916 -10.61 -15.84 -13.82
N LEU A 917 -11.40 -16.89 -14.04
CA LEU A 917 -12.13 -17.12 -15.30
C LEU A 917 -13.15 -16.01 -15.60
N ARG A 918 -13.95 -15.62 -14.61
CA ARG A 918 -15.03 -14.65 -14.79
C ARG A 918 -14.51 -13.25 -15.13
N PRO A 919 -13.59 -12.62 -14.36
CA PRO A 919 -13.13 -11.27 -14.71
C PRO A 919 -12.43 -11.22 -16.07
N VAL A 920 -11.68 -12.25 -16.46
CA VAL A 920 -11.07 -12.31 -17.81
C VAL A 920 -12.15 -12.37 -18.89
N SER A 921 -13.15 -13.24 -18.75
CA SER A 921 -14.26 -13.36 -19.70
C SER A 921 -15.05 -12.06 -19.80
N ASP A 922 -15.44 -11.50 -18.66
CA ASP A 922 -16.21 -10.26 -18.55
C ASP A 922 -15.44 -9.09 -19.19
N LEU A 923 -14.15 -8.95 -18.89
CA LEU A 923 -13.30 -7.90 -19.48
C LEU A 923 -13.24 -8.02 -21.01
N MET A 924 -13.10 -9.23 -21.54
CA MET A 924 -13.08 -9.44 -22.99
C MET A 924 -14.40 -9.05 -23.67
N LEU A 925 -15.54 -9.35 -23.03
CA LEU A 925 -16.86 -8.98 -23.53
C LEU A 925 -17.11 -7.47 -23.41
N LEU A 926 -16.84 -6.87 -22.25
CA LEU A 926 -17.00 -5.44 -21.98
C LEU A 926 -16.24 -4.57 -22.98
N LEU A 927 -14.99 -4.93 -23.27
CA LEU A 927 -14.18 -4.22 -24.26
C LEU A 927 -14.78 -4.30 -25.67
N LYS A 928 -15.41 -5.43 -26.04
CA LYS A 928 -16.12 -5.54 -27.33
C LYS A 928 -17.40 -4.72 -27.36
N TYR A 929 -18.17 -4.69 -26.27
CA TYR A 929 -19.36 -3.85 -26.14
C TYR A 929 -19.00 -2.36 -26.24
N LEU A 930 -18.02 -1.90 -25.47
CA LEU A 930 -17.58 -0.50 -25.47
C LEU A 930 -16.87 -0.08 -26.76
N ALA A 931 -16.28 -1.02 -27.51
CA ALA A 931 -15.77 -0.76 -28.86
C ALA A 931 -16.89 -0.72 -29.93
N GLY A 932 -18.14 -1.04 -29.58
CA GLY A 932 -19.26 -1.11 -30.51
C GLY A 932 -19.25 -2.34 -31.42
N ARG A 933 -18.56 -3.43 -31.04
CA ARG A 933 -18.48 -4.68 -31.81
C ARG A 933 -19.59 -5.68 -31.50
N LEU A 934 -20.29 -5.52 -30.38
CA LEU A 934 -21.39 -6.37 -29.96
C LEU A 934 -22.69 -5.55 -29.82
N PRO A 935 -23.87 -6.13 -30.11
CA PRO A 935 -25.13 -5.44 -29.94
C PRO A 935 -25.43 -5.24 -28.45
N VAL A 936 -25.61 -3.99 -28.01
CA VAL A 936 -25.85 -3.63 -26.60
C VAL A 936 -27.03 -4.38 -25.96
N SER A 937 -28.00 -4.82 -26.77
CA SER A 937 -29.13 -5.63 -26.33
C SER A 937 -28.77 -7.06 -25.91
N ASP A 938 -27.54 -7.55 -26.13
CA ASP A 938 -27.03 -8.81 -25.57
C ASP A 938 -26.37 -8.60 -24.20
N PHE A 939 -26.06 -7.36 -23.85
CA PHE A 939 -25.38 -7.03 -22.59
C PHE A 939 -26.17 -7.47 -21.36
N GLU A 940 -27.49 -7.33 -21.39
CA GLU A 940 -28.36 -7.73 -20.28
C GLU A 940 -28.37 -9.24 -20.06
N ILE A 941 -28.19 -10.02 -21.13
CA ILE A 941 -28.07 -11.47 -21.06
C ILE A 941 -26.71 -11.85 -20.46
N ASP A 942 -25.64 -11.21 -20.91
CA ASP A 942 -24.27 -11.50 -20.46
C ASP A 942 -24.00 -11.08 -19.01
N PHE A 943 -24.57 -9.95 -18.55
CA PHE A 943 -24.23 -9.33 -17.28
C PHE A 943 -25.37 -9.20 -16.28
N GLY A 944 -26.62 -9.48 -16.67
CA GLY A 944 -27.79 -9.33 -15.79
C GLY A 944 -28.07 -7.87 -15.35
N ARG A 945 -27.44 -6.89 -16.02
CA ARG A 945 -27.67 -5.46 -15.85
C ARG A 945 -28.05 -4.85 -17.19
N LYS A 946 -28.77 -3.74 -17.18
CA LYS A 946 -29.13 -3.04 -18.40
C LYS A 946 -27.87 -2.63 -19.15
N GLY A 947 -27.89 -2.71 -20.48
CA GLY A 947 -26.77 -2.30 -21.34
C GLY A 947 -26.60 -0.78 -21.44
N THR A 948 -26.70 -0.03 -20.35
CA THR A 948 -26.49 1.43 -20.38
C THR A 948 -25.02 1.79 -20.46
N ALA A 949 -24.67 2.95 -21.04
CA ALA A 949 -23.27 3.40 -21.10
C ALA A 949 -22.67 3.50 -19.68
N MET A 950 -23.49 3.92 -18.71
CA MET A 950 -23.13 3.95 -17.30
C MET A 950 -22.89 2.55 -16.74
N ASP A 951 -23.84 1.63 -16.90
CA ASP A 951 -23.71 0.25 -16.40
C ASP A 951 -22.51 -0.47 -17.03
N MET A 952 -22.27 -0.28 -18.33
CA MET A 952 -21.12 -0.85 -19.04
C MET A 952 -19.79 -0.35 -18.47
N LEU A 953 -19.68 0.96 -18.20
CA LEU A 953 -18.48 1.55 -17.60
C LEU A 953 -18.33 1.13 -16.13
N GLU A 954 -19.42 1.09 -15.37
CA GLU A 954 -19.40 0.66 -13.97
C GLU A 954 -18.91 -0.78 -13.84
N ILE A 955 -19.49 -1.71 -14.62
CA ILE A 955 -19.05 -3.11 -14.64
C ILE A 955 -17.60 -3.22 -15.15
N LEU A 956 -17.19 -2.41 -16.13
CA LEU A 956 -15.79 -2.35 -16.56
C LEU A 956 -14.86 -1.94 -15.41
N PHE A 957 -15.17 -0.86 -14.70
CA PHE A 957 -14.36 -0.39 -13.58
C PHE A 957 -14.34 -1.39 -12.43
N GLU A 958 -15.48 -2.03 -12.12
CA GLU A 958 -15.57 -3.11 -11.13
C GLU A 958 -14.69 -4.30 -11.53
N CYS A 959 -14.76 -4.72 -12.80
CA CYS A 959 -13.99 -5.84 -13.33
C CYS A 959 -12.48 -5.54 -13.39
N LEU A 960 -12.09 -4.35 -13.83
CA LEU A 960 -10.70 -3.88 -13.78
C LEU A 960 -10.21 -3.82 -12.34
N GLY A 961 -11.00 -3.26 -11.41
CA GLY A 961 -10.67 -3.19 -9.99
C GLY A 961 -10.43 -4.57 -9.37
N LYS A 962 -11.32 -5.54 -9.64
CA LYS A 962 -11.17 -6.95 -9.22
C LYS A 962 -9.90 -7.58 -9.80
N SER A 963 -9.64 -7.37 -11.08
CA SER A 963 -8.48 -7.94 -11.78
C SER A 963 -7.16 -7.35 -11.28
N ILE A 964 -7.09 -6.02 -11.11
CA ILE A 964 -5.94 -5.32 -10.53
C ILE A 964 -5.70 -5.83 -9.10
N ASN A 965 -6.74 -5.93 -8.28
CA ASN A 965 -6.67 -6.47 -6.91
C ASN A 965 -6.12 -7.91 -6.89
N ALA A 966 -6.54 -8.76 -7.83
CA ALA A 966 -6.06 -10.13 -7.93
C ALA A 966 -4.58 -10.23 -8.34
N LEU A 967 -4.04 -9.23 -9.06
CA LEU A 967 -2.69 -9.21 -9.62
C LEU A 967 -1.67 -8.37 -8.83
N SER A 968 -2.08 -7.32 -8.13
CA SER A 968 -1.15 -6.45 -7.40
C SER A 968 -0.43 -7.23 -6.30
N ARG A 969 0.90 -7.09 -6.22
CA ARG A 969 1.76 -7.66 -5.18
C ARG A 969 2.50 -6.55 -4.45
N PRO A 970 1.97 -6.05 -3.32
CA PRO A 970 2.81 -5.31 -2.40
C PRO A 970 3.85 -6.29 -1.85
N VAL A 971 5.11 -6.18 -2.27
CA VAL A 971 6.15 -7.14 -1.83
C VAL A 971 6.42 -7.00 -0.33
N ASP A 972 6.49 -5.75 0.15
CA ASP A 972 6.85 -5.46 1.55
C ASP A 972 5.66 -5.48 2.52
N ALA A 973 4.42 -5.64 2.02
CA ALA A 973 3.23 -5.83 2.87
C ALA A 973 2.41 -7.04 2.44
N ILE A 974 1.70 -7.67 3.39
CA ILE A 974 0.95 -8.90 3.09
C ILE A 974 -0.57 -8.61 3.02
N LYS A 975 -1.19 -9.01 1.90
CA LYS A 975 -2.61 -8.78 1.59
C LYS A 975 -3.62 -9.27 2.64
N HIS A 976 -3.35 -10.31 3.44
CA HIS A 976 -4.32 -10.80 4.44
C HIS A 976 -4.34 -9.99 5.73
N GLN A 977 -3.30 -9.19 5.98
CA GLN A 977 -3.40 -8.14 6.97
C GLN A 977 -4.45 -7.12 6.46
N ALA A 978 -4.54 -6.89 5.13
CA ALA A 978 -5.45 -5.93 4.54
C ALA A 978 -6.89 -6.47 4.49
N LYS A 979 -7.75 -5.95 5.36
CA LYS A 979 -9.20 -6.19 5.27
C LYS A 979 -9.69 -5.69 3.90
N THR A 980 -10.34 -6.57 3.13
CA THR A 980 -10.88 -6.22 1.81
C THR A 980 -12.05 -5.25 1.94
N VAL A 981 -11.81 -3.95 1.74
CA VAL A 981 -12.87 -2.95 1.64
C VAL A 981 -13.39 -2.92 0.20
N THR A 982 -14.69 -3.17 0.04
CA THR A 982 -15.40 -3.02 -1.24
C THR A 982 -15.51 -1.54 -1.59
N VAL A 983 -15.02 -1.17 -2.77
CA VAL A 983 -15.09 0.22 -3.26
C VAL A 983 -16.53 0.51 -3.67
N GLY A 984 -17.22 1.39 -2.94
CA GLY A 984 -18.50 1.95 -3.34
C GLY A 984 -18.27 3.04 -4.38
N THR A 985 -18.75 2.85 -5.61
CA THR A 985 -18.80 3.92 -6.60
C THR A 985 -20.01 4.80 -6.30
N SER A 986 -19.75 6.06 -5.96
CA SER A 986 -20.75 7.09 -5.70
C SER A 986 -21.69 7.21 -6.91
N ARG A 987 -22.99 7.00 -6.67
CA ARG A 987 -24.04 7.15 -7.70
C ARG A 987 -24.28 8.64 -7.93
N ILE A 988 -24.10 9.08 -9.16
CA ILE A 988 -24.63 10.35 -9.63
C ILE A 988 -25.95 10.01 -10.33
N ASP A 989 -27.06 10.20 -9.63
CA ASP A 989 -28.40 10.09 -10.21
C ASP A 989 -28.70 11.37 -11.02
N GLU A 990 -28.93 11.24 -12.33
CA GLU A 990 -29.50 12.31 -13.15
C GLU A 990 -30.97 12.03 -13.48
N LYS A 991 -31.81 13.07 -13.36
CA LYS A 991 -33.25 13.04 -13.63
C LYS A 991 -33.55 13.44 -15.08
N PHE A 992 -34.35 12.63 -15.78
CA PHE A 992 -34.88 12.96 -17.10
C PHE A 992 -36.25 13.64 -16.94
N ASP A 993 -36.32 14.95 -17.20
CA ASP A 993 -37.52 15.77 -17.02
C ASP A 993 -38.06 16.35 -18.35
N GLY A 994 -39.38 16.50 -18.47
CA GLY A 994 -40.05 17.11 -19.64
C GLY A 994 -41.34 16.38 -20.08
N ALA A 995 -42.18 17.04 -20.87
CA ALA A 995 -43.53 16.55 -21.24
C ALA A 995 -43.56 15.14 -21.86
N VAL A 996 -42.57 14.78 -22.69
CA VAL A 996 -42.42 13.45 -23.30
C VAL A 996 -42.08 12.40 -22.23
N PHE A 997 -41.13 12.71 -21.34
CA PHE A 997 -40.70 11.81 -20.26
C PHE A 997 -41.78 11.67 -19.16
N SER A 998 -42.49 12.75 -18.82
CA SER A 998 -43.66 12.69 -17.94
C SER A 998 -44.77 11.82 -18.54
N THR A 999 -44.97 11.87 -19.85
CA THR A 999 -45.97 11.02 -20.53
C THR A 999 -45.53 9.55 -20.54
N LEU A 1000 -44.25 9.24 -20.76
CA LEU A 1000 -43.72 7.88 -20.63
C LEU A 1000 -43.94 7.33 -19.22
N ALA A 1001 -43.66 8.13 -18.19
CA ALA A 1001 -43.90 7.76 -16.80
C ALA A 1001 -45.39 7.51 -16.50
N ALA A 1002 -46.29 8.34 -17.02
CA ALA A 1002 -47.74 8.17 -16.88
C ALA A 1002 -48.25 6.85 -17.48
N HIS A 1003 -47.62 6.36 -18.56
CA HIS A 1003 -47.90 5.06 -19.17
C HIS A 1003 -47.14 3.89 -18.51
N ARG A 1004 -46.45 4.13 -17.39
CA ARG A 1004 -45.58 3.16 -16.69
C ARG A 1004 -44.48 2.59 -17.60
N ILE A 1005 -43.97 3.40 -18.52
CA ILE A 1005 -42.87 3.04 -19.41
C ILE A 1005 -41.59 3.66 -18.84
N GLY A 1006 -40.80 2.85 -18.14
CA GLY A 1006 -39.47 3.27 -17.69
C GLY A 1006 -38.48 3.38 -18.86
N LEU A 1007 -37.44 4.21 -18.71
CA LEU A 1007 -36.41 4.42 -19.75
C LEU A 1007 -35.70 3.14 -20.17
N GLY A 1008 -35.58 2.16 -19.27
CA GLY A 1008 -35.01 0.85 -19.58
C GLY A 1008 -35.82 0.01 -20.57
N ARG A 1009 -37.03 0.45 -20.95
CA ARG A 1009 -37.85 -0.17 -22.00
C ARG A 1009 -37.65 0.46 -23.37
N LEU A 1010 -36.68 1.35 -23.52
CA LEU A 1010 -36.34 2.04 -24.75
C LEU A 1010 -34.87 1.75 -25.10
N THR A 1011 -34.52 1.72 -26.38
CA THR A 1011 -33.11 1.67 -26.79
C THR A 1011 -32.41 2.99 -26.48
N HIS A 1012 -31.09 2.98 -26.27
CA HIS A 1012 -30.32 4.20 -25.99
C HIS A 1012 -30.43 5.26 -27.07
N GLN A 1013 -30.41 4.81 -28.32
CA GLN A 1013 -30.62 5.68 -29.47
C GLN A 1013 -31.98 6.39 -29.36
N ASN A 1014 -33.03 5.67 -28.94
CA ASN A 1014 -34.35 6.26 -28.74
C ASN A 1014 -34.42 7.18 -27.51
N VAL A 1015 -33.77 6.84 -26.40
CA VAL A 1015 -33.72 7.74 -25.22
C VAL A 1015 -33.05 9.07 -25.58
N LEU A 1016 -31.93 9.02 -26.32
CA LEU A 1016 -31.22 10.22 -26.76
C LEU A 1016 -32.04 11.01 -27.78
N VAL A 1017 -32.66 10.33 -28.76
CA VAL A 1017 -33.57 10.97 -29.72
C VAL A 1017 -34.72 11.66 -28.99
N LEU A 1018 -35.33 11.03 -27.98
CA LEU A 1018 -36.40 11.64 -27.20
C LEU A 1018 -35.92 12.82 -26.35
N LYS A 1019 -34.71 12.75 -25.77
CA LYS A 1019 -34.09 13.87 -25.05
C LYS A 1019 -33.89 15.07 -25.99
N ASN A 1020 -33.36 14.83 -27.18
CA ASN A 1020 -33.14 15.89 -28.16
C ASN A 1020 -34.47 16.46 -28.69
N LEU A 1021 -35.45 15.59 -28.98
CA LEU A 1021 -36.79 16.00 -29.41
C LEU A 1021 -37.56 16.75 -28.31
N GLN A 1022 -37.37 16.42 -27.03
CA GLN A 1022 -37.93 17.17 -25.91
C GLN A 1022 -37.49 18.65 -25.92
N GLY A 1023 -36.29 18.94 -26.45
CA GLY A 1023 -35.79 20.30 -26.63
C GLY A 1023 -36.65 21.16 -27.57
N VAL A 1024 -37.33 20.53 -28.55
CA VAL A 1024 -38.15 21.20 -29.57
C VAL A 1024 -39.66 21.01 -29.40
N ILE A 1025 -40.10 20.07 -28.55
CA ILE A 1025 -41.50 19.80 -28.22
C ILE A 1025 -41.97 20.71 -27.07
N SER A 1026 -43.11 21.38 -27.23
CA SER A 1026 -43.73 22.26 -26.23
C SER A 1026 -44.72 21.51 -25.33
N ALA A 1027 -45.55 20.63 -25.90
CA ALA A 1027 -46.57 19.88 -25.18
C ALA A 1027 -46.91 18.54 -25.83
N VAL A 1028 -47.49 17.62 -25.04
CA VAL A 1028 -48.08 16.35 -25.51
C VAL A 1028 -49.60 16.46 -25.31
N ASN A 1029 -50.36 16.50 -26.40
CA ASN A 1029 -51.80 16.81 -26.38
C ASN A 1029 -52.69 15.56 -26.27
N GLY A 1030 -52.12 14.37 -26.44
CA GLY A 1030 -52.82 13.10 -26.34
C GLY A 1030 -51.90 11.93 -26.70
N SER A 1031 -52.30 10.71 -26.31
CA SER A 1031 -51.49 9.51 -26.55
C SER A 1031 -52.35 8.28 -26.88
N ILE A 1032 -51.76 7.32 -27.62
CA ILE A 1032 -52.33 5.99 -27.85
C ILE A 1032 -51.23 4.96 -27.59
N LEU A 1033 -51.48 4.05 -26.66
CA LEU A 1033 -50.62 2.90 -26.40
C LEU A 1033 -51.14 1.69 -27.18
N TYR A 1034 -50.28 1.09 -27.99
CA TYR A 1034 -50.55 -0.12 -28.77
C TYR A 1034 -49.79 -1.31 -28.19
N ARG A 1035 -50.34 -2.52 -28.34
CA ARG A 1035 -49.69 -3.81 -28.09
C ARG A 1035 -49.45 -4.53 -29.41
N ILE A 1036 -48.30 -5.19 -29.54
CA ILE A 1036 -47.87 -5.98 -30.70
C ILE A 1036 -47.83 -7.46 -30.31
N GLU A 1037 -48.38 -8.33 -31.14
CA GLU A 1037 -48.45 -9.78 -30.92
C GLU A 1037 -48.08 -10.54 -32.20
N GLY A 1038 -47.47 -11.72 -32.08
CA GLY A 1038 -47.12 -12.57 -33.23
C GLY A 1038 -45.81 -12.19 -33.94
N LEU A 1039 -44.79 -11.78 -33.17
CA LEU A 1039 -43.41 -11.64 -33.67
C LEU A 1039 -42.72 -13.01 -33.69
N ASP A 1040 -41.71 -13.19 -34.56
CA ASP A 1040 -40.90 -14.41 -34.58
C ASP A 1040 -39.87 -14.47 -33.42
N LEU A 1041 -39.06 -15.55 -33.36
CA LEU A 1041 -38.02 -15.74 -32.34
C LEU A 1041 -36.90 -14.67 -32.40
N LEU A 1042 -36.79 -13.92 -33.50
CA LEU A 1042 -35.85 -12.83 -33.69
C LEU A 1042 -36.50 -11.46 -33.39
N GLY A 1043 -37.78 -11.44 -32.99
CA GLY A 1043 -38.53 -10.23 -32.70
C GLY A 1043 -39.00 -9.47 -33.94
N GLN A 1044 -38.98 -10.10 -35.12
CA GLN A 1044 -39.37 -9.46 -36.37
C GLN A 1044 -40.87 -9.67 -36.71
N PRO A 1045 -41.52 -8.67 -37.34
CA PRO A 1045 -42.90 -8.81 -37.82
C PRO A 1045 -43.04 -9.83 -38.96
N THR A 1046 -43.92 -10.81 -38.74
CA THR A 1046 -44.39 -11.77 -39.74
C THR A 1046 -45.67 -11.26 -40.43
N GLU A 1047 -46.16 -11.98 -41.44
CA GLU A 1047 -47.45 -11.69 -42.07
C GLU A 1047 -48.65 -11.86 -41.13
N GLU A 1048 -48.46 -12.55 -40.01
CA GLU A 1048 -49.48 -12.80 -39.00
C GLU A 1048 -49.42 -11.82 -37.82
N THR A 1049 -48.41 -10.92 -37.78
CA THR A 1049 -48.23 -9.98 -36.67
C THR A 1049 -49.40 -9.00 -36.54
N LYS A 1050 -49.99 -8.95 -35.34
CA LYS A 1050 -51.15 -8.12 -35.00
C LYS A 1050 -50.76 -6.95 -34.12
N ILE A 1051 -51.55 -5.88 -34.21
CA ILE A 1051 -51.49 -4.69 -33.37
C ILE A 1051 -52.87 -4.42 -32.76
N ALA A 1052 -52.92 -4.08 -31.48
CA ALA A 1052 -54.14 -3.79 -30.75
C ALA A 1052 -54.00 -2.48 -29.94
N VAL A 1053 -55.09 -1.72 -29.80
CA VAL A 1053 -55.12 -0.53 -28.93
C VAL A 1053 -55.29 -0.98 -27.48
N VAL A 1054 -54.39 -0.53 -26.60
CA VAL A 1054 -54.45 -0.79 -25.16
C VAL A 1054 -55.13 0.36 -24.41
N ARG A 1055 -54.75 1.60 -24.74
CA ARG A 1055 -55.21 2.80 -24.03
C ARG A 1055 -55.13 4.02 -24.94
N LYS A 1056 -56.10 4.93 -24.84
CA LYS A 1056 -56.09 6.25 -25.50
C LYS A 1056 -56.35 7.34 -24.47
N GLU A 1057 -55.67 8.48 -24.59
CA GLU A 1057 -55.78 9.61 -23.66
C GLU A 1057 -55.71 10.96 -24.37
N GLY A 1058 -56.22 12.00 -23.71
CA GLY A 1058 -56.23 13.38 -24.20
C GLY A 1058 -57.06 13.54 -25.48
N LEU A 1059 -56.62 14.41 -26.39
CA LEU A 1059 -57.32 14.70 -27.66
C LEU A 1059 -57.48 13.48 -28.60
N LEU A 1060 -56.78 12.36 -28.31
CA LEU A 1060 -56.86 11.13 -29.11
C LEU A 1060 -57.91 10.13 -28.59
N GLN A 1061 -58.55 10.39 -27.44
CA GLN A 1061 -59.49 9.45 -26.81
C GLN A 1061 -60.79 9.26 -27.61
N SER A 1062 -61.35 10.33 -28.17
CA SER A 1062 -62.62 10.31 -28.93
C SER A 1062 -62.46 9.92 -30.42
N LEU A 1063 -61.24 9.62 -30.87
CA LEU A 1063 -60.94 9.38 -32.28
C LEU A 1063 -60.78 7.89 -32.58
N SER A 1064 -61.39 7.43 -33.67
CA SER A 1064 -61.25 6.05 -34.13
C SER A 1064 -59.84 5.81 -34.71
N SER A 1065 -59.14 4.79 -34.20
CA SER A 1065 -57.85 4.36 -34.72
C SER A 1065 -58.08 3.30 -35.80
N ARG A 1066 -57.34 3.37 -36.91
CA ARG A 1066 -57.40 2.35 -37.97
C ARG A 1066 -57.20 0.92 -37.45
N VAL A 1067 -56.41 0.76 -36.38
CA VAL A 1067 -56.15 -0.53 -35.72
C VAL A 1067 -57.43 -1.17 -35.18
N GLU A 1068 -58.44 -0.37 -34.82
CA GLU A 1068 -59.74 -0.85 -34.34
C GLU A 1068 -60.62 -1.43 -35.46
N LYS A 1069 -60.33 -1.08 -36.72
CA LYS A 1069 -61.01 -1.62 -37.91
C LYS A 1069 -60.25 -2.79 -38.55
N SER A 1070 -58.92 -2.80 -38.43
CA SER A 1070 -58.04 -3.84 -39.01
C SER A 1070 -56.84 -4.09 -38.11
N PRO A 1071 -56.74 -5.26 -37.44
CA PRO A 1071 -55.70 -5.54 -36.44
C PRO A 1071 -54.34 -5.93 -37.02
N MET A 1072 -54.14 -5.96 -38.35
CA MET A 1072 -52.86 -6.33 -38.96
C MET A 1072 -51.82 -5.20 -38.88
N LEU A 1073 -50.59 -5.51 -38.45
CA LEU A 1073 -49.49 -4.54 -38.39
C LEU A 1073 -48.96 -4.21 -39.79
N ARG A 1074 -49.19 -2.98 -40.27
CA ARG A 1074 -48.78 -2.52 -41.62
C ARG A 1074 -48.32 -1.05 -41.62
N GLY A 1075 -47.63 -0.63 -42.67
CA GLY A 1075 -47.18 0.76 -42.90
C GLY A 1075 -46.10 1.22 -41.92
N THR A 1076 -46.08 2.52 -41.57
CA THR A 1076 -45.06 3.13 -40.69
C THR A 1076 -44.91 2.41 -39.35
N LYS A 1077 -46.00 1.90 -38.77
CA LYS A 1077 -45.95 1.14 -37.51
C LYS A 1077 -45.22 -0.21 -37.68
N ARG A 1078 -45.33 -0.88 -38.84
CA ARG A 1078 -44.55 -2.10 -39.13
C ARG A 1078 -43.06 -1.77 -39.28
N ILE A 1079 -42.74 -0.69 -39.99
CA ILE A 1079 -41.35 -0.22 -40.17
C ILE A 1079 -40.71 0.09 -38.81
N ILE A 1080 -41.43 0.77 -37.92
CA ILE A 1080 -40.94 1.10 -36.57
C ILE A 1080 -40.69 -0.17 -35.74
N VAL A 1081 -41.54 -1.19 -35.85
CA VAL A 1081 -41.32 -2.48 -35.16
C VAL A 1081 -40.15 -3.25 -35.78
N CYS A 1082 -39.92 -3.16 -37.09
CA CYS A 1082 -38.74 -3.77 -37.73
C CYS A 1082 -37.42 -3.08 -37.39
N GLN A 1083 -37.41 -1.74 -37.38
CA GLN A 1083 -36.19 -0.94 -37.26
C GLN A 1083 -35.90 -0.50 -35.83
N GLY A 1084 -36.92 -0.47 -34.96
CA GLY A 1084 -36.80 -0.08 -33.57
C GLY A 1084 -36.45 1.37 -33.30
N ASN A 1085 -36.60 2.27 -34.27
CA ASN A 1085 -36.28 3.69 -34.13
C ASN A 1085 -37.51 4.53 -33.79
N VAL A 1086 -37.33 5.55 -32.94
CA VAL A 1086 -38.33 6.60 -32.71
C VAL A 1086 -38.64 7.32 -34.02
N TYR A 1087 -39.93 7.49 -34.30
CA TYR A 1087 -40.40 8.18 -35.50
C TYR A 1087 -41.07 9.49 -35.12
N ILE A 1088 -40.72 10.58 -35.80
CA ILE A 1088 -41.42 11.86 -35.73
C ILE A 1088 -41.85 12.30 -37.14
N GLY A 1089 -43.08 12.77 -37.28
CA GLY A 1089 -43.61 13.20 -38.57
C GLY A 1089 -45.09 13.57 -38.51
N LYS A 1090 -45.73 13.72 -39.69
CA LYS A 1090 -47.17 13.98 -39.78
C LYS A 1090 -47.97 12.68 -40.01
N GLY A 1091 -49.15 12.60 -39.40
CA GLY A 1091 -50.13 11.54 -39.66
C GLY A 1091 -50.65 11.62 -41.10
N LEU A 1092 -50.67 10.49 -41.81
CA LEU A 1092 -51.04 10.45 -43.24
C LEU A 1092 -52.54 10.72 -43.50
N GLU A 1093 -53.42 10.42 -42.55
CA GLU A 1093 -54.88 10.60 -42.70
C GLU A 1093 -55.38 11.91 -42.07
N ASP A 1094 -54.72 12.41 -41.01
CA ASP A 1094 -55.22 13.53 -40.20
C ASP A 1094 -54.27 14.74 -40.13
N GLY A 1095 -53.08 14.65 -40.74
CA GLY A 1095 -52.11 15.75 -40.84
C GLY A 1095 -51.45 16.16 -39.52
N ARG A 1096 -51.69 15.45 -38.41
CA ARG A 1096 -51.24 15.84 -37.07
C ARG A 1096 -49.78 15.48 -36.83
N ASN A 1097 -49.11 16.29 -36.01
CA ASN A 1097 -47.74 16.03 -35.58
C ASN A 1097 -47.73 14.85 -34.60
N ILE A 1098 -47.09 13.76 -35.00
CA ILE A 1098 -47.03 12.53 -34.22
C ILE A 1098 -45.59 12.13 -33.91
N LEU A 1099 -45.39 11.61 -32.71
CA LEU A 1099 -44.16 10.99 -32.23
C LEU A 1099 -44.48 9.55 -31.82
N ILE A 1100 -43.90 8.55 -32.48
CA ILE A 1100 -44.12 7.14 -32.16
C ILE A 1100 -42.85 6.59 -31.52
N VAL A 1101 -43.01 6.10 -30.30
CA VAL A 1101 -41.94 5.53 -29.47
C VAL A 1101 -42.10 4.00 -29.41
N PRO A 1102 -41.15 3.23 -29.95
CA PRO A 1102 -41.13 1.79 -29.78
C PRO A 1102 -40.70 1.40 -28.36
N VAL A 1103 -41.44 0.49 -27.74
CA VAL A 1103 -41.25 0.07 -26.35
C VAL A 1103 -40.98 -1.43 -26.30
N LEU A 1104 -39.85 -1.77 -25.68
CA LEU A 1104 -39.34 -3.13 -25.51
C LEU A 1104 -40.21 -3.97 -24.56
N SER A 1105 -40.11 -5.29 -24.71
CA SER A 1105 -40.80 -6.29 -23.89
C SER A 1105 -40.33 -6.27 -22.44
N ASP A 1106 -41.21 -6.65 -21.52
CA ASP A 1106 -40.86 -6.93 -20.12
C ASP A 1106 -40.48 -8.41 -19.90
N ASP A 1107 -40.53 -9.23 -20.97
CA ASP A 1107 -40.21 -10.65 -20.92
C ASP A 1107 -38.69 -10.86 -21.00
N SER A 1108 -38.12 -11.44 -19.93
CA SER A 1108 -36.70 -11.79 -19.84
C SER A 1108 -36.24 -12.80 -20.91
N ALA A 1109 -37.16 -13.58 -21.49
CA ALA A 1109 -36.83 -14.53 -22.55
C ALA A 1109 -36.70 -13.87 -23.93
N ALA A 1110 -37.27 -12.69 -24.13
CA ALA A 1110 -37.23 -11.95 -25.39
C ALA A 1110 -37.22 -10.42 -25.18
N PRO A 1111 -36.21 -9.87 -24.48
CA PRO A 1111 -36.16 -8.44 -24.10
C PRO A 1111 -36.04 -7.50 -25.32
N ARG A 1112 -35.62 -8.04 -26.47
CA ARG A 1112 -35.45 -7.30 -27.73
C ARG A 1112 -36.76 -7.03 -28.48
N ASN A 1113 -37.85 -7.70 -28.12
CA ASN A 1113 -39.09 -7.60 -28.86
C ASN A 1113 -39.80 -6.27 -28.57
N ILE A 1114 -40.21 -5.55 -29.61
CA ILE A 1114 -41.04 -4.35 -29.46
C ILE A 1114 -42.47 -4.79 -29.19
N SER A 1115 -42.76 -4.99 -27.91
CA SER A 1115 -44.07 -5.45 -27.43
C SER A 1115 -45.15 -4.36 -27.52
N ARG A 1116 -44.75 -3.08 -27.55
CA ARG A 1116 -45.68 -1.95 -27.53
C ARG A 1116 -45.18 -0.78 -28.38
N LEU A 1117 -46.11 0.02 -28.90
CA LEU A 1117 -45.82 1.32 -29.51
C LEU A 1117 -46.60 2.40 -28.75
N LEU A 1118 -45.93 3.47 -28.32
CA LEU A 1118 -46.59 4.65 -27.77
C LEU A 1118 -46.61 5.76 -28.83
N LEU A 1119 -47.79 6.10 -29.31
CA LEU A 1119 -48.00 7.22 -30.22
C LEU A 1119 -48.41 8.45 -29.41
N LEU A 1120 -47.72 9.56 -29.60
CA LEU A 1120 -47.98 10.85 -28.96
C LEU A 1120 -48.38 11.88 -30.03
N ASN A 1121 -49.41 12.67 -29.76
CA ASN A 1121 -49.70 13.89 -30.50
C ASN A 1121 -48.93 15.03 -29.83
N VAL A 1122 -48.01 15.66 -30.56
CA VAL A 1122 -47.05 16.64 -30.01
C VAL A 1122 -47.21 18.01 -30.64
N SER A 1123 -47.07 19.06 -29.83
CA SER A 1123 -46.89 20.44 -30.31
C SER A 1123 -45.42 20.80 -30.31
N PHE A 1124 -44.95 21.52 -31.33
CA PHE A 1124 -43.60 22.08 -31.36
C PHE A 1124 -43.57 23.44 -30.65
N LYS A 1125 -42.39 23.88 -30.22
CA LYS A 1125 -42.17 25.26 -29.72
C LYS A 1125 -42.23 26.26 -30.88
N GLU A 1126 -42.65 27.50 -30.61
CA GLU A 1126 -42.67 28.55 -31.66
C GLU A 1126 -41.27 28.90 -32.18
N LYS A 1127 -40.25 28.86 -31.31
CA LYS A 1127 -38.83 29.01 -31.65
C LYS A 1127 -37.97 28.08 -30.78
N ALA A 1128 -36.89 27.56 -31.35
CA ALA A 1128 -35.88 26.78 -30.62
C ALA A 1128 -34.47 27.23 -31.02
N PRO A 1129 -33.47 27.16 -30.12
CA PRO A 1129 -32.08 27.44 -30.47
C PRO A 1129 -31.62 26.54 -31.62
N LEU A 1130 -30.83 27.09 -32.55
CA LEU A 1130 -30.38 26.37 -33.75
C LEU A 1130 -29.65 25.06 -33.41
N GLU A 1131 -28.82 25.07 -32.38
CA GLU A 1131 -28.12 23.89 -31.89
C GLU A 1131 -29.10 22.78 -31.43
N ALA A 1132 -30.20 23.16 -30.79
CA ALA A 1132 -31.24 22.21 -30.38
C ALA A 1132 -32.00 21.64 -31.59
N ILE A 1133 -32.21 22.44 -32.64
CA ILE A 1133 -32.84 22.00 -33.90
C ILE A 1133 -31.95 20.98 -34.62
N VAL A 1134 -30.66 21.28 -34.75
CA VAL A 1134 -29.67 20.38 -35.36
C VAL A 1134 -29.60 19.06 -34.60
N LYS A 1135 -29.46 19.12 -33.26
CA LYS A 1135 -29.45 17.93 -32.40
C LYS A 1135 -30.75 17.11 -32.48
N ALA A 1136 -31.91 17.77 -32.61
CA ALA A 1136 -33.21 17.12 -32.72
C ALA A 1136 -33.45 16.47 -34.10
N LEU A 1137 -32.90 17.03 -35.18
CA LEU A 1137 -33.00 16.45 -36.53
C LEU A 1137 -32.20 15.14 -36.69
N GLY A 1138 -31.11 14.96 -35.93
CA GLY A 1138 -30.32 13.73 -35.93
C GLY A 1138 -29.88 13.31 -37.34
N GLY A 1139 -30.00 12.02 -37.69
CA GLY A 1139 -29.60 11.52 -39.02
C GLY A 1139 -30.34 12.17 -40.20
N LYS A 1140 -31.48 12.83 -39.97
CA LYS A 1140 -32.18 13.61 -41.01
C LYS A 1140 -31.41 14.89 -41.36
N TYR A 1141 -30.71 15.50 -40.41
CA TYR A 1141 -29.83 16.64 -40.68
C TYR A 1141 -28.72 16.25 -41.67
N ASP A 1142 -28.04 15.13 -41.42
CA ASP A 1142 -26.97 14.64 -42.31
C ASP A 1142 -27.53 14.30 -43.70
N HIS A 1143 -28.72 13.71 -43.76
CA HIS A 1143 -29.39 13.41 -45.02
C HIS A 1143 -29.71 14.69 -45.81
N ILE A 1144 -30.31 15.70 -45.18
CA ILE A 1144 -30.60 17.00 -45.83
C ILE A 1144 -29.28 17.65 -46.30
N LYS A 1145 -28.26 17.67 -45.43
CA LYS A 1145 -26.95 18.24 -45.72
C LYS A 1145 -26.27 17.57 -46.91
N ASN A 1146 -26.33 16.24 -47.00
CA ASN A 1146 -25.76 15.50 -48.12
C ASN A 1146 -26.48 15.81 -49.44
N ILE A 1147 -27.82 15.83 -49.46
CA ILE A 1147 -28.59 16.20 -50.65
C ILE A 1147 -28.29 17.64 -51.09
N VAL A 1148 -28.18 18.58 -50.15
CA VAL A 1148 -27.85 19.98 -50.45
C VAL A 1148 -26.41 20.12 -50.97
N HIS A 1149 -25.47 19.36 -50.43
CA HIS A 1149 -24.09 19.29 -50.93
C HIS A 1149 -23.98 18.70 -52.33
N GLU A 1150 -24.74 17.65 -52.66
CA GLU A 1150 -24.79 17.06 -53.99
C GLU A 1150 -25.20 18.08 -55.07
N ASN A 1151 -25.88 19.16 -54.68
CA ASN A 1151 -26.32 20.24 -55.56
C ASN A 1151 -25.41 21.49 -55.50
N ASN A 1152 -24.15 21.36 -55.05
CA ASN A 1152 -23.12 22.41 -54.99
C ASN A 1152 -23.47 23.65 -54.13
N ILE A 1153 -24.37 23.51 -53.15
CA ILE A 1153 -24.68 24.59 -52.19
C ILE A 1153 -23.81 24.40 -50.94
N SER A 1154 -23.12 25.46 -50.50
CA SER A 1154 -22.32 25.44 -49.27
C SER A 1154 -23.22 25.36 -48.04
N TRP A 1155 -23.06 24.32 -47.22
CA TRP A 1155 -23.86 24.12 -46.01
C TRP A 1155 -23.42 25.03 -44.85
N GLN A 1156 -24.37 25.77 -44.28
CA GLN A 1156 -24.24 26.43 -42.98
C GLN A 1156 -25.52 26.14 -42.18
N ASP A 1157 -25.40 25.84 -40.89
CA ASP A 1157 -26.55 25.44 -40.07
C ASP A 1157 -27.64 26.52 -40.03
N GLN A 1158 -27.28 27.80 -40.21
CA GLN A 1158 -28.24 28.92 -40.27
C GLN A 1158 -29.28 28.77 -41.40
N ILE A 1159 -29.02 27.98 -42.44
CA ILE A 1159 -29.97 27.69 -43.53
C ILE A 1159 -31.25 27.02 -43.01
N LEU A 1160 -31.19 26.34 -41.86
CA LEU A 1160 -32.34 25.71 -41.21
C LEU A 1160 -33.18 26.68 -40.37
N ALA A 1161 -32.64 27.82 -39.96
CA ALA A 1161 -33.32 28.78 -39.09
C ALA A 1161 -34.65 29.38 -39.64
N PRO A 1162 -34.83 29.65 -40.95
CA PRO A 1162 -36.07 30.21 -41.47
C PRO A 1162 -37.21 29.19 -41.64
N PHE A 1163 -36.95 27.89 -41.47
CA PHE A 1163 -37.99 26.86 -41.63
C PHE A 1163 -38.78 26.66 -40.33
N PRO A 1164 -40.13 26.65 -40.38
CA PRO A 1164 -40.94 26.28 -39.23
C PRO A 1164 -40.60 24.87 -38.74
N LEU A 1165 -40.54 24.65 -37.42
CA LEU A 1165 -40.24 23.34 -36.84
C LEU A 1165 -41.21 22.26 -37.34
N GLU A 1166 -42.48 22.60 -37.56
CA GLU A 1166 -43.47 21.67 -38.10
C GLU A 1166 -43.13 21.16 -39.51
N ASP A 1167 -42.48 21.98 -40.32
CA ASP A 1167 -42.04 21.59 -41.66
C ASP A 1167 -40.74 20.79 -41.59
N LEU A 1168 -39.80 21.21 -40.73
CA LEU A 1168 -38.52 20.51 -40.53
C LEU A 1168 -38.70 19.08 -40.02
N PHE A 1169 -39.63 18.86 -39.09
CA PHE A 1169 -39.91 17.52 -38.56
C PHE A 1169 -41.03 16.79 -39.30
N GLY A 1170 -41.91 17.50 -40.01
CA GLY A 1170 -43.07 16.92 -40.72
C GLY A 1170 -42.85 16.51 -42.18
N ARG A 1171 -41.90 17.11 -42.91
CA ARG A 1171 -41.61 16.80 -44.34
C ARG A 1171 -40.47 15.79 -44.48
N SER A 1172 -40.30 15.15 -45.63
CA SER A 1172 -39.15 14.26 -45.87
C SER A 1172 -37.85 15.08 -46.04
N ALA A 1173 -36.68 14.44 -45.89
CA ALA A 1173 -35.38 15.11 -46.03
C ALA A 1173 -35.21 15.72 -47.43
N GLU A 1174 -35.68 15.00 -48.46
CA GLU A 1174 -35.66 15.39 -49.87
C GLU A 1174 -36.48 16.66 -50.09
N LYS A 1175 -37.71 16.74 -49.55
CA LYS A 1175 -38.57 17.93 -49.69
C LYS A 1175 -38.02 19.16 -48.98
N ILE A 1176 -37.33 18.96 -47.84
CA ILE A 1176 -36.67 20.05 -47.12
C ILE A 1176 -35.46 20.52 -47.93
N ALA A 1177 -34.64 19.60 -48.44
CA ALA A 1177 -33.52 19.92 -49.31
C ALA A 1177 -33.96 20.64 -50.59
N GLU A 1178 -35.02 20.17 -51.27
CA GLU A 1178 -35.62 20.86 -52.44
C GLU A 1178 -36.09 22.28 -52.10
N SER A 1179 -36.69 22.47 -50.92
CA SER A 1179 -37.10 23.80 -50.45
C SER A 1179 -35.89 24.70 -50.19
N ILE A 1180 -34.81 24.16 -49.61
CA ILE A 1180 -33.54 24.86 -49.42
C ILE A 1180 -32.94 25.26 -50.77
N MET A 1181 -32.92 24.35 -51.75
CA MET A 1181 -32.47 24.62 -53.13
C MET A 1181 -33.31 25.68 -53.82
N THR A 1182 -34.62 25.70 -53.62
CA THR A 1182 -35.51 26.70 -54.22
C THR A 1182 -35.25 28.10 -53.65
N ILE A 1183 -34.92 28.19 -52.37
CA ILE A 1183 -34.62 29.47 -51.68
C ILE A 1183 -33.21 29.98 -52.00
N HIS A 1184 -32.22 29.08 -52.18
CA HIS A 1184 -30.81 29.45 -52.32
C HIS A 1184 -30.21 29.18 -53.72
N GLY A 1185 -30.97 28.61 -54.65
CA GLY A 1185 -30.48 28.06 -55.92
C GLY A 1185 -30.87 28.81 -57.20
N LYS A 1186 -31.18 30.11 -57.17
CA LYS A 1186 -31.29 30.91 -58.41
C LYS A 1186 -29.91 31.45 -58.84
N PRO A 1187 -29.39 31.10 -60.05
CA PRO A 1187 -28.18 31.71 -60.59
C PRO A 1187 -28.47 33.09 -61.21
N GLN A 1188 -27.49 33.99 -61.13
CA GLN A 1188 -27.46 35.26 -61.86
C GLN A 1188 -27.40 35.03 -63.39
N GLU A 1189 -28.41 35.45 -64.13
CA GLU A 1189 -28.32 35.73 -65.57
C GLU A 1189 -28.64 37.20 -65.83
N HIS A 1190 -27.58 38.03 -65.89
CA HIS A 1190 -27.58 39.28 -66.65
C HIS A 1190 -26.12 39.65 -67.00
N LYS A 1191 -25.66 39.25 -68.19
CA LYS A 1191 -24.69 40.00 -69.01
C LYS A 1191 -24.52 39.37 -70.41
N ARG A 1192 -24.56 40.25 -71.43
CA ARG A 1192 -24.44 40.06 -72.90
C ARG A 1192 -25.79 39.72 -73.54
N VAL A 1193 -26.39 40.56 -74.39
CA VAL A 1193 -25.81 41.21 -75.59
C VAL A 1193 -26.40 42.60 -75.84
N GLN A 1194 -25.55 43.62 -75.94
CA GLN A 1194 -25.69 44.75 -76.86
C GLN A 1194 -24.36 44.88 -77.60
N ALA A 1195 -24.41 44.83 -78.93
CA ALA A 1195 -23.30 45.10 -79.83
C ALA A 1195 -23.78 46.15 -80.83
N ALA A 1196 -23.28 47.39 -80.69
CA ALA A 1196 -23.20 48.49 -81.65
C ALA A 1196 -22.87 49.77 -80.88
#